data_AF-A0A5M3N3Y6-F1
#
_entry.id   AF-A0A5M3N3Y6-F1
#
_cell.length_a   1.000
_cell.length_b   1.000
_cell.length_c   1.000
_cell.angle_alpha   90.00
_cell.angle_beta   90.00
_cell.angle_gamma   90.00
#
_symmetry.space_group_name_H-M   'P 1'
#
loop_
_entity.id
_entity.type
_entity.pdbx_description
1 polymer ?
#
loop_
_entity_poly.entity_id
_entity_poly.type
_entity_poly.pdbx_seq_one_letter_code
_entity_poly.pdbx_strand_id
1 'polypeptide(L)'
;MLPIHSFITLSSLFGLALGLGSSCSAPLGSGHGDPNTPYWLETIKHQGSSPFNPNQTREHPYEVFRNVKDFGAVGDGKHDDTAAIQAAMTLGNRCGNLTCESSSLTPAIVYIPQGTYLVSDAIDAYFYTQIIGDAKRPPTLLASTDFRGFAVIDADPSKQVKNETEPWYINQDSFYRSIRNVVIDTRQMKPEAGAIGIHWEVSQSTSLVNVVVEMSQEKGTNHTGLYMEAGSGGFMGDLVFNGGKIGMSVGNQQFTVRNATFNNVTAGVNALWNWGWTFQDVTANNCEIAFNLTTGSVGSEAIIDATISNTKVFVSNSAPSHHKLNGSLVLNNARLHNVPVAVGIYGSDEVVLAGSSGSDDDAYIDNWAQGNAYVGTSDTPRFVQQAIPPINKPGSVVTPAGKIYGRGHPQYAGLDYTEVVSVKSEGAAGDGRQDDTRTLQRVIDEWWGCKLIFFDAGAYYVTDTLRIPAGTQIVGEAWSQVIGGGPKFADEANPHVVVRVGEEWEQGVTEISDMLFTTRGPAPGAIIMEWNAHEPAGQQGACGMWDTIFRIGGAAGTNLQEECPAGNLDPKCQAAFLGLHLTQSASAYLEGTWVWTADHDVDNVNQTQLSIFSARGILSESLGPVWMIGTASEHNTLYQYNLHQAQNHWIGFAQTETPYYQPVPNPPAPFRLHPEYHDPHSYANQTDAWAIYVRESWGVTVFGAGLYNFFKNYTQDCLANTTCQTDVFDVDDASTVQIYSLTTVGTTYQLDVRGRPAINATANSEGFQDTATLWQRWEMEL
;
A
#
# COMPACT_ATOMS: atom_id res chain seq x y z
N MET A 1 -6.01 -17.76 -49.38
CA MET A 1 -4.61 -17.29 -49.48
C MET A 1 -4.17 -16.96 -48.07
N LEU A 2 -3.34 -17.81 -47.46
CA LEU A 2 -2.76 -17.54 -46.14
C LEU A 2 -1.59 -16.55 -46.29
N PRO A 3 -1.40 -15.57 -45.39
CA PRO A 3 -0.13 -14.90 -45.23
C PRO A 3 0.70 -15.65 -44.19
N ILE A 4 1.85 -16.14 -44.64
CA ILE A 4 2.92 -16.68 -43.81
C ILE A 4 3.52 -15.51 -43.02
N HIS A 5 3.31 -15.48 -41.70
CA HIS A 5 4.10 -14.62 -40.82
C HIS A 5 5.35 -15.39 -40.41
N SER A 6 6.50 -14.84 -40.78
CA SER A 6 7.81 -15.38 -40.47
C SER A 6 8.11 -15.12 -39.00
N PHE A 7 8.27 -16.18 -38.21
CA PHE A 7 8.92 -16.11 -36.91
C PHE A 7 10.40 -15.76 -37.14
N ILE A 8 10.76 -14.49 -36.94
CA ILE A 8 12.15 -14.11 -36.72
C ILE A 8 12.40 -14.31 -35.22
N THR A 9 13.07 -15.41 -34.89
CA THR A 9 13.71 -15.59 -33.59
C THR A 9 14.88 -14.60 -33.50
N LEU A 10 14.60 -13.38 -33.04
CA LEU A 10 15.65 -12.49 -32.57
C LEU A 10 16.17 -13.09 -31.27
N SER A 11 17.37 -13.67 -31.31
CA SER A 11 18.13 -13.96 -30.09
C SER A 11 18.51 -12.63 -29.46
N SER A 12 17.68 -12.14 -28.54
CA SER A 12 18.01 -10.99 -27.71
C SER A 12 19.22 -11.36 -26.85
N LEU A 13 20.36 -10.70 -27.13
CA LEU A 13 21.46 -10.64 -26.18
C LEU A 13 20.96 -9.83 -24.99
N PHE A 14 20.46 -10.52 -23.97
CA PHE A 14 20.12 -9.91 -22.69
C PHE A 14 21.39 -9.34 -22.06
N GLY A 15 21.42 -8.02 -21.85
CA GLY A 15 22.45 -7.38 -21.06
C GLY A 15 22.23 -7.69 -19.60
N LEU A 16 22.97 -8.64 -19.05
CA LEU A 16 23.28 -8.60 -17.61
C LEU A 16 23.88 -7.23 -17.31
N ALA A 17 23.58 -6.62 -16.15
CA ALA A 17 24.34 -5.45 -15.69
C ALA A 17 25.84 -5.78 -15.79
N LEU A 18 26.53 -5.20 -16.78
CA LEU A 18 27.92 -5.54 -17.14
C LEU A 18 28.94 -4.87 -16.20
N GLY A 19 28.46 -4.23 -15.13
CA GLY A 19 29.26 -3.57 -14.10
C GLY A 19 28.76 -3.90 -12.71
N LEU A 20 29.56 -3.52 -11.72
CA LEU A 20 29.15 -3.29 -10.34
C LEU A 20 29.67 -1.91 -9.96
N GLY A 21 29.25 -1.40 -8.82
CA GLY A 21 29.87 -0.23 -8.22
C GLY A 21 31.39 -0.39 -8.15
N SER A 22 32.11 0.70 -8.38
CA SER A 22 33.57 0.65 -8.48
C SER A 22 34.30 0.16 -7.21
N SER A 23 33.58 0.06 -6.08
CA SER A 23 34.08 -0.41 -4.79
C SER A 23 34.16 -1.95 -4.65
N CYS A 24 33.54 -2.74 -5.53
CA CYS A 24 33.53 -4.20 -5.42
C CYS A 24 33.70 -4.93 -6.77
N SER A 25 33.96 -6.23 -6.70
CA SER A 25 34.07 -7.12 -7.85
C SER A 25 33.07 -8.27 -7.83
N ALA A 26 32.19 -8.31 -6.83
CA ALA A 26 31.13 -9.28 -6.68
C ALA A 26 29.90 -8.61 -6.04
N PRO A 27 28.67 -8.99 -6.42
CA PRO A 27 27.47 -8.41 -5.85
C PRO A 27 27.35 -8.69 -4.34
N LEU A 28 26.65 -7.80 -3.63
CA LEU A 28 26.25 -7.97 -2.24
C LEU A 28 25.43 -9.27 -2.11
N GLY A 29 25.86 -10.14 -1.20
CA GLY A 29 25.16 -11.39 -0.90
C GLY A 29 24.08 -11.21 0.17
N SER A 30 23.71 -12.31 0.82
CA SER A 30 22.77 -12.31 1.95
C SER A 30 23.27 -11.59 3.22
N GLY A 31 24.48 -11.02 3.18
CA GLY A 31 25.18 -10.43 4.32
C GLY A 31 26.12 -11.38 5.05
N HIS A 32 27.00 -10.78 5.84
CA HIS A 32 27.99 -11.44 6.69
C HIS A 32 27.83 -11.07 8.18
N GLY A 33 26.68 -10.50 8.55
CA GLY A 33 26.34 -10.18 9.93
C GLY A 33 26.27 -11.41 10.83
N ASP A 34 26.93 -11.36 11.98
CA ASP A 34 26.82 -12.41 13.00
C ASP A 34 25.36 -12.48 13.49
N PRO A 35 24.73 -13.66 13.55
CA PRO A 35 23.39 -13.82 14.12
C PRO A 35 23.27 -13.34 15.58
N ASN A 36 24.38 -13.19 16.29
CA ASN A 36 24.42 -12.72 17.68
C ASN A 36 24.62 -11.21 17.81
N THR A 37 25.06 -10.50 16.78
CA THR A 37 25.14 -9.03 16.82
C THR A 37 23.75 -8.42 16.62
N PRO A 38 23.55 -7.16 17.07
CA PRO A 38 22.33 -6.43 16.77
C PRO A 38 22.04 -6.34 15.28
N TYR A 39 20.79 -6.03 14.94
CA TYR A 39 20.39 -5.61 13.62
C TYR A 39 21.19 -4.37 13.15
N TRP A 40 21.50 -4.26 11.84
CA TRP A 40 22.37 -3.18 11.33
C TRP A 40 21.83 -1.79 11.66
N LEU A 41 20.50 -1.62 11.68
CA LEU A 41 19.85 -0.35 12.01
C LEU A 41 20.13 0.08 13.46
N GLU A 42 20.41 -0.85 14.39
CA GLU A 42 20.78 -0.47 15.76
C GLU A 42 22.15 0.22 15.82
N THR A 43 23.05 -0.17 14.93
CA THR A 43 24.50 0.11 15.05
C THR A 43 25.05 1.04 13.98
N ILE A 44 24.34 1.22 12.87
CA ILE A 44 24.68 2.24 11.89
C ILE A 44 24.73 3.62 12.54
N LYS A 45 25.57 4.49 12.00
CA LYS A 45 25.65 5.86 12.48
C LYS A 45 24.38 6.61 12.11
N HIS A 46 23.64 7.08 13.11
CA HIS A 46 22.41 7.85 12.93
C HIS A 46 22.72 9.31 12.59
N GLN A 47 22.40 9.72 11.36
CA GLN A 47 22.67 11.07 10.85
C GLN A 47 21.42 11.73 10.23
N GLY A 48 20.26 11.13 10.44
CA GLY A 48 18.97 11.65 10.01
C GLY A 48 18.69 13.07 10.49
N SER A 49 17.93 13.82 9.70
CA SER A 49 17.51 15.19 9.98
C SER A 49 16.12 15.43 9.39
N SER A 50 15.38 16.41 9.92
CA SER A 50 14.13 16.87 9.33
C SER A 50 14.29 18.31 8.82
N PRO A 51 14.84 18.54 7.61
CA PRO A 51 15.34 19.84 7.13
C PRO A 51 14.32 20.99 7.14
N PHE A 52 13.04 20.68 7.07
CA PHE A 52 11.96 21.67 7.08
C PHE A 52 11.31 21.87 8.45
N ASN A 53 11.73 21.11 9.48
CA ASN A 53 11.26 21.32 10.84
C ASN A 53 11.71 22.71 11.34
N PRO A 54 10.77 23.62 11.70
CA PRO A 54 11.11 24.98 12.11
C PRO A 54 11.80 25.04 13.48
N ASN A 55 11.67 24.00 14.30
CA ASN A 55 12.24 23.93 15.64
C ASN A 55 13.67 23.39 15.66
N GLN A 56 14.15 22.79 14.57
CA GLN A 56 15.53 22.31 14.52
C GLN A 56 16.49 23.50 14.35
N THR A 57 17.65 23.41 14.99
CA THR A 57 18.76 24.34 14.76
C THR A 57 20.06 23.56 14.65
N ARG A 58 21.15 24.22 14.24
CA ARG A 58 22.48 23.59 14.25
C ARG A 58 22.91 23.16 15.66
N GLU A 59 22.45 23.85 16.70
CA GLU A 59 22.78 23.58 18.11
C GLU A 59 21.84 22.54 18.73
N HIS A 60 20.61 22.43 18.20
CA HIS A 60 19.58 21.49 18.62
C HIS A 60 19.00 20.79 17.38
N PRO A 61 19.74 19.82 16.79
CA PRO A 61 19.23 19.08 15.65
C PRO A 61 18.02 18.23 16.07
N TYR A 62 17.07 18.05 15.17
CA TYR A 62 15.96 17.14 15.38
C TYR A 62 16.45 15.70 15.24
N GLU A 63 16.21 14.88 16.26
CA GLU A 63 16.60 13.48 16.30
C GLU A 63 15.52 12.63 15.61
N VAL A 64 15.88 11.88 14.55
CA VAL A 64 14.92 11.03 13.81
C VAL A 64 14.91 9.60 14.34
N PHE A 65 16.08 9.00 14.53
CA PHE A 65 16.21 7.69 15.15
C PHE A 65 16.27 7.81 16.67
N ARG A 66 15.39 7.09 17.38
CA ARG A 66 15.39 6.98 18.84
C ARG A 66 15.47 5.52 19.25
N ASN A 67 16.53 5.12 19.95
CA ASN A 67 16.58 3.82 20.61
C ASN A 67 15.91 3.92 21.98
N VAL A 68 14.88 3.12 22.25
CA VAL A 68 14.13 3.21 23.53
C VAL A 68 15.01 3.00 24.77
N LYS A 69 16.15 2.30 24.66
CA LYS A 69 17.10 2.13 25.77
C LYS A 69 17.83 3.43 26.14
N ASP A 70 18.00 4.36 25.21
CA ASP A 70 18.56 5.69 25.49
C ASP A 70 17.60 6.55 26.33
N PHE A 71 16.32 6.18 26.35
CA PHE A 71 15.26 6.82 27.15
C PHE A 71 14.99 6.08 28.47
N GLY A 72 15.81 5.07 28.79
CA GLY A 72 15.74 4.34 30.06
C GLY A 72 14.96 3.03 30.03
N ALA A 73 14.52 2.57 28.85
CA ALA A 73 13.90 1.25 28.73
C ALA A 73 14.92 0.15 29.07
N VAL A 74 14.52 -0.83 29.88
CA VAL A 74 15.39 -1.90 30.36
C VAL A 74 15.27 -3.14 29.46
N GLY A 75 14.05 -3.51 29.06
CA GLY A 75 13.80 -4.67 28.21
C GLY A 75 14.01 -6.03 28.89
N ASP A 76 13.78 -6.12 30.21
CA ASP A 76 13.96 -7.34 31.02
C ASP A 76 12.66 -8.08 31.39
N GLY A 77 11.52 -7.59 30.93
CA GLY A 77 10.17 -8.11 31.18
C GLY A 77 9.66 -7.89 32.60
N LYS A 78 10.33 -7.04 33.38
CA LYS A 78 10.00 -6.76 34.79
C LYS A 78 9.86 -5.28 35.07
N HIS A 79 10.77 -4.46 34.54
CA HIS A 79 10.67 -3.02 34.64
C HIS A 79 9.60 -2.53 33.68
N ASP A 80 8.76 -1.62 34.16
CA ASP A 80 7.77 -0.96 33.33
C ASP A 80 8.46 0.05 32.40
N ASP A 81 8.51 -0.30 31.13
CA ASP A 81 9.19 0.45 30.08
C ASP A 81 8.24 1.39 29.33
N THR A 82 6.94 1.46 29.70
CA THR A 82 5.94 2.29 29.03
C THR A 82 6.41 3.74 28.91
N ALA A 83 6.84 4.35 30.01
CA ALA A 83 7.25 5.75 30.03
C ALA A 83 8.51 6.02 29.18
N ALA A 84 9.45 5.08 29.14
CA ALA A 84 10.68 5.21 28.34
C ALA A 84 10.38 5.11 26.84
N ILE A 85 9.55 4.14 26.44
CA ILE A 85 9.11 3.99 25.05
C ILE A 85 8.31 5.22 24.62
N GLN A 86 7.38 5.71 25.46
CA GLN A 86 6.63 6.92 25.15
C GLN A 86 7.52 8.19 25.11
N ALA A 87 8.60 8.25 25.90
CA ALA A 87 9.55 9.35 25.82
C ALA A 87 10.30 9.36 24.48
N ALA A 88 10.72 8.19 23.99
CA ALA A 88 11.31 8.05 22.65
C ALA A 88 10.32 8.47 21.55
N MET A 89 9.05 8.10 21.71
CA MET A 89 7.96 8.45 20.80
C MET A 89 7.71 9.96 20.71
N THR A 90 7.82 10.69 21.82
CA THR A 90 7.38 12.10 21.92
C THR A 90 8.49 13.14 21.81
N LEU A 91 9.76 12.72 21.85
CA LEU A 91 10.91 13.63 21.76
C LEU A 91 10.84 14.52 20.51
N GLY A 92 10.99 15.83 20.71
CA GLY A 92 11.18 16.81 19.63
C GLY A 92 9.92 17.57 19.23
N ASN A 93 8.95 17.78 20.14
CA ASN A 93 7.70 18.51 19.90
C ASN A 93 6.96 18.00 18.66
N ARG A 94 6.71 16.69 18.66
CA ARG A 94 6.11 15.97 17.52
C ARG A 94 4.61 16.18 17.42
N CYS A 95 4.07 15.80 16.27
CA CYS A 95 2.66 15.86 15.99
C CYS A 95 1.85 14.76 16.72
N GLY A 96 1.16 15.12 17.79
CA GLY A 96 0.22 14.26 18.53
C GLY A 96 -0.40 14.97 19.72
N ASN A 97 -1.23 14.27 20.49
CA ASN A 97 -1.95 14.81 21.66
C ASN A 97 -2.75 16.09 21.33
N LEU A 98 -3.45 16.09 20.19
CA LEU A 98 -4.28 17.19 19.68
C LEU A 98 -3.51 18.52 19.45
N THR A 99 -2.20 18.45 19.19
CA THR A 99 -1.40 19.64 18.86
C THR A 99 -1.35 19.95 17.36
N CYS A 100 -1.84 19.03 16.54
CA CYS A 100 -1.84 19.01 15.07
C CYS A 100 -2.84 17.93 14.61
N GLU A 101 -3.24 18.00 13.35
CA GLU A 101 -4.03 16.93 12.68
C GLU A 101 -3.14 16.01 11.82
N SER A 102 -2.01 16.53 11.33
CA SER A 102 -1.00 15.77 10.56
C SER A 102 0.34 16.55 10.56
N SER A 103 1.42 15.90 10.13
CA SER A 103 2.70 16.60 9.88
C SER A 103 3.68 15.77 9.05
N SER A 104 4.37 16.43 8.12
CA SER A 104 5.57 15.93 7.43
C SER A 104 6.90 16.32 8.12
N LEU A 105 6.85 17.17 9.15
CA LEU A 105 8.03 17.84 9.73
C LEU A 105 8.70 17.07 10.86
N THR A 106 8.03 16.07 11.43
CA THR A 106 8.50 15.39 12.66
C THR A 106 8.55 13.87 12.53
N PRO A 107 9.30 13.31 11.55
CA PRO A 107 9.40 11.86 11.36
C PRO A 107 10.12 11.19 12.53
N ALA A 108 9.75 9.94 12.83
CA ALA A 108 10.44 9.16 13.84
C ALA A 108 10.61 7.69 13.48
N ILE A 109 11.82 7.17 13.72
CA ILE A 109 12.02 5.76 13.99
C ILE A 109 12.14 5.58 15.50
N VAL A 110 11.18 4.89 16.10
CA VAL A 110 11.28 4.40 17.48
C VAL A 110 11.78 2.96 17.41
N TYR A 111 13.08 2.79 17.63
CA TYR A 111 13.74 1.51 17.55
C TYR A 111 13.71 0.78 18.89
N ILE A 112 13.28 -0.49 18.86
CA ILE A 112 13.17 -1.35 20.02
C ILE A 112 14.22 -2.48 19.88
N PRO A 113 15.35 -2.39 20.61
CA PRO A 113 16.34 -3.47 20.60
C PRO A 113 15.77 -4.76 21.13
N GLN A 114 16.49 -5.85 20.94
CA GLN A 114 16.15 -7.16 21.50
C GLN A 114 15.91 -7.08 23.02
N GLY A 115 14.83 -7.72 23.48
CA GLY A 115 14.41 -7.73 24.87
C GLY A 115 12.92 -8.00 25.02
N THR A 116 12.46 -8.00 26.27
CA THR A 116 11.04 -8.04 26.62
C THR A 116 10.71 -6.77 27.39
N TYR A 117 9.83 -5.93 26.87
CA TYR A 117 9.50 -4.63 27.43
C TYR A 117 8.13 -4.75 28.08
N LEU A 118 8.08 -4.76 29.41
CA LEU A 118 6.81 -4.77 30.13
C LEU A 118 6.17 -3.39 29.99
N VAL A 119 4.92 -3.34 29.56
CA VAL A 119 4.16 -2.09 29.41
C VAL A 119 2.86 -2.17 30.22
N SER A 120 2.52 -1.11 30.95
CA SER A 120 1.29 -1.04 31.76
C SER A 120 0.23 -0.08 31.24
N ASP A 121 0.57 0.71 30.21
CA ASP A 121 -0.35 1.60 29.49
C ASP A 121 -0.05 1.57 28.00
N ALA A 122 -0.95 2.14 27.19
CA ALA A 122 -0.81 2.24 25.75
C ALA A 122 0.49 2.94 25.35
N ILE A 123 1.11 2.45 24.28
CA ILE A 123 2.13 3.18 23.53
C ILE A 123 1.40 3.99 22.46
N ASP A 124 1.12 5.25 22.76
CA ASP A 124 0.43 6.18 21.86
C ASP A 124 1.37 6.55 20.70
N ALA A 125 1.10 6.03 19.51
CA ALA A 125 1.91 6.28 18.33
C ALA A 125 1.57 7.63 17.69
N TYR A 126 2.55 8.55 17.72
CA TYR A 126 2.42 9.88 17.13
C TYR A 126 2.48 9.80 15.60
N PHE A 127 1.96 10.82 14.91
CA PHE A 127 1.95 10.92 13.46
C PHE A 127 3.36 10.83 12.87
N TYR A 128 3.52 10.25 11.67
CA TYR A 128 4.82 10.06 11.00
C TYR A 128 5.82 9.22 11.81
N THR A 129 5.40 8.06 12.32
CA THR A 129 6.23 7.16 13.13
C THR A 129 6.37 5.77 12.53
N GLN A 130 7.60 5.27 12.50
CA GLN A 130 7.91 3.85 12.36
C GLN A 130 8.34 3.28 13.72
N ILE A 131 7.66 2.26 14.21
CA ILE A 131 8.09 1.45 15.36
C ILE A 131 8.81 0.22 14.79
N ILE A 132 10.11 0.11 15.02
CA ILE A 132 10.93 -0.95 14.41
C ILE A 132 11.63 -1.74 15.51
N GLY A 133 11.29 -3.02 15.64
CA GLY A 133 12.05 -3.96 16.45
C GLY A 133 13.27 -4.51 15.72
N ASP A 134 14.21 -5.09 16.48
CA ASP A 134 15.34 -5.83 15.92
C ASP A 134 14.86 -6.97 14.98
N ALA A 135 15.25 -6.91 13.71
CA ALA A 135 14.80 -7.86 12.69
C ALA A 135 15.43 -9.26 12.80
N LYS A 136 16.57 -9.41 13.51
CA LYS A 136 17.20 -10.73 13.76
C LYS A 136 16.49 -11.46 14.89
N ARG A 137 16.08 -10.73 15.94
CA ARG A 137 15.33 -11.24 17.10
C ARG A 137 14.27 -10.22 17.54
N PRO A 138 13.05 -10.30 16.98
CA PRO A 138 11.96 -9.40 17.30
C PRO A 138 11.75 -9.24 18.82
N PRO A 139 11.79 -8.02 19.38
CA PRO A 139 11.47 -7.76 20.78
C PRO A 139 10.00 -8.07 21.10
N THR A 140 9.73 -8.28 22.38
CA THR A 140 8.37 -8.47 22.89
C THR A 140 7.89 -7.24 23.65
N LEU A 141 6.75 -6.67 23.25
CA LEU A 141 5.95 -5.76 24.06
C LEU A 141 4.98 -6.60 24.91
N LEU A 142 5.23 -6.66 26.20
CA LEU A 142 4.53 -7.52 27.14
C LEU A 142 3.53 -6.68 27.94
N ALA A 143 2.24 -6.83 27.67
CA ALA A 143 1.22 -6.14 28.46
C ALA A 143 1.22 -6.68 29.89
N SER A 144 1.34 -5.79 30.87
CA SER A 144 1.32 -6.16 32.29
C SER A 144 -0.05 -6.73 32.70
N THR A 145 -0.11 -7.48 33.81
CA THR A 145 -1.36 -8.02 34.33
C THR A 145 -2.44 -6.96 34.61
N ASP A 146 -2.03 -5.74 34.97
CA ASP A 146 -2.91 -4.60 35.29
C ASP A 146 -2.89 -3.51 34.19
N PHE A 147 -2.60 -3.89 32.94
CA PHE A 147 -2.57 -2.98 31.79
C PHE A 147 -3.88 -2.18 31.64
N ARG A 148 -3.79 -0.88 31.31
CA ARG A 148 -4.93 0.06 31.36
C ARG A 148 -5.22 0.82 30.08
N GLY A 149 -4.31 0.75 29.11
CA GLY A 149 -4.48 1.41 27.82
C GLY A 149 -5.61 0.81 27.00
N PHE A 150 -6.02 1.50 25.93
CA PHE A 150 -7.01 0.97 25.00
C PHE A 150 -6.47 -0.24 24.23
N ALA A 151 -5.25 -0.12 23.70
CA ALA A 151 -4.47 -1.18 23.07
C ALA A 151 -2.99 -1.06 23.48
N VAL A 152 -2.20 -2.13 23.32
CA VAL A 152 -0.75 -2.08 23.62
C VAL A 152 -0.04 -1.04 22.76
N ILE A 153 -0.38 -0.95 21.48
CA ILE A 153 -0.01 0.18 20.61
C ILE A 153 -1.30 0.82 20.10
N ASP A 154 -1.38 2.15 20.23
CA ASP A 154 -2.53 2.93 19.82
C ASP A 154 -2.13 3.93 18.72
N ALA A 155 -2.60 3.71 17.48
CA ALA A 155 -2.28 4.56 16.34
C ALA A 155 -3.10 5.85 16.30
N ASP A 156 -4.30 5.89 16.88
CA ASP A 156 -5.13 7.09 16.93
C ASP A 156 -5.79 7.22 18.32
N PRO A 157 -5.00 7.61 19.34
CA PRO A 157 -5.51 7.71 20.69
C PRO A 157 -6.60 8.77 20.77
N SER A 158 -7.60 8.53 21.61
CA SER A 158 -8.66 9.51 21.85
C SER A 158 -8.47 10.24 23.18
N LYS A 159 -8.89 11.52 23.23
CA LYS A 159 -8.85 12.34 24.44
C LYS A 159 -10.20 12.97 24.74
N GLN A 160 -10.51 13.09 26.03
CA GLN A 160 -11.67 13.87 26.48
C GLN A 160 -11.38 15.37 26.33
N VAL A 161 -12.15 16.03 25.46
CA VAL A 161 -12.15 17.49 25.30
C VAL A 161 -13.55 17.98 25.61
N LYS A 162 -13.67 18.76 26.70
CA LYS A 162 -14.97 19.17 27.27
C LYS A 162 -15.84 17.96 27.61
N ASN A 163 -16.89 17.69 26.82
CA ASN A 163 -17.84 16.59 27.01
C ASN A 163 -17.83 15.61 25.82
N GLU A 164 -16.83 15.70 24.95
CA GLU A 164 -16.69 14.89 23.75
C GLU A 164 -15.36 14.11 23.78
N THR A 165 -15.35 12.96 23.12
CA THR A 165 -14.16 12.13 22.93
C THR A 165 -13.64 12.42 21.54
N GLU A 166 -12.49 13.08 21.45
CA GLU A 166 -11.89 13.50 20.17
C GLU A 166 -10.70 12.56 19.87
N PRO A 167 -10.67 11.88 18.72
CA PRO A 167 -9.47 11.18 18.24
C PRO A 167 -8.35 12.21 17.98
N TRP A 168 -7.10 11.77 17.96
CA TRP A 168 -5.98 12.68 17.73
C TRP A 168 -5.89 13.15 16.29
N TYR A 169 -6.36 12.32 15.37
CA TYR A 169 -6.26 12.57 13.94
C TYR A 169 -7.61 12.32 13.26
N ILE A 170 -7.81 12.94 12.10
CA ILE A 170 -8.84 12.50 11.18
C ILE A 170 -8.41 11.14 10.63
N ASN A 171 -9.20 10.08 10.84
CA ASN A 171 -8.81 8.72 10.47
C ASN A 171 -8.46 8.59 8.98
N GLN A 172 -9.15 9.32 8.09
CA GLN A 172 -8.86 9.35 6.66
C GLN A 172 -7.51 10.00 6.33
N ASP A 173 -6.97 10.83 7.22
CA ASP A 173 -5.69 11.53 7.04
C ASP A 173 -4.56 10.96 7.92
N SER A 174 -4.80 9.84 8.61
CA SER A 174 -3.83 9.18 9.49
C SER A 174 -2.77 8.40 8.70
N PHE A 175 -1.88 9.14 8.03
CA PHE A 175 -0.83 8.64 7.14
C PHE A 175 0.51 8.34 7.87
N TYR A 176 1.46 7.75 7.13
CA TYR A 176 2.89 7.65 7.48
C TYR A 176 3.19 6.89 8.77
N ARG A 177 2.67 5.66 8.89
CA ARG A 177 2.83 4.82 10.09
C ARG A 177 3.35 3.45 9.72
N SER A 178 4.32 2.92 10.47
CA SER A 178 4.70 1.53 10.31
C SER A 178 5.00 0.86 11.64
N ILE A 179 4.66 -0.42 11.77
CA ILE A 179 5.12 -1.27 12.89
C ILE A 179 5.78 -2.51 12.28
N ARG A 180 7.04 -2.77 12.66
CA ARG A 180 7.84 -3.85 12.10
C ARG A 180 8.57 -4.66 13.16
N ASN A 181 8.62 -5.97 13.00
CA ASN A 181 9.41 -6.91 13.82
C ASN A 181 9.10 -6.84 15.32
N VAL A 182 7.84 -6.94 15.70
CA VAL A 182 7.48 -6.95 17.12
C VAL A 182 6.61 -8.15 17.46
N VAL A 183 6.82 -8.68 18.65
CA VAL A 183 5.88 -9.59 19.29
C VAL A 183 5.07 -8.76 20.29
N ILE A 184 3.75 -8.81 20.22
CA ILE A 184 2.85 -8.18 21.21
C ILE A 184 2.23 -9.30 22.02
N ASP A 185 2.44 -9.32 23.34
CA ASP A 185 1.99 -10.39 24.21
C ASP A 185 1.01 -9.86 25.26
N THR A 186 -0.26 -10.27 25.14
CA THR A 186 -1.33 -9.90 26.07
C THR A 186 -1.65 -11.02 27.06
N ARG A 187 -0.93 -12.15 27.06
CA ARG A 187 -1.29 -13.36 27.83
C ARG A 187 -1.22 -13.18 29.34
N GLN A 188 -0.52 -12.16 29.86
CA GLN A 188 -0.54 -11.85 31.30
C GLN A 188 -1.80 -11.13 31.76
N MET A 189 -2.54 -10.49 30.84
CA MET A 189 -3.85 -9.93 31.13
C MET A 189 -4.85 -11.07 31.33
N LYS A 190 -5.85 -10.86 32.19
CA LYS A 190 -6.90 -11.85 32.43
C LYS A 190 -7.62 -12.21 31.13
N PRO A 191 -8.03 -13.48 30.91
CA PRO A 191 -8.75 -13.87 29.71
C PRO A 191 -9.98 -13.01 29.44
N GLU A 192 -10.73 -12.63 30.47
CA GLU A 192 -11.97 -11.86 30.34
C GLU A 192 -11.74 -10.36 30.10
N ALA A 193 -10.49 -9.89 30.21
CA ALA A 193 -10.15 -8.49 29.92
C ALA A 193 -10.32 -8.20 28.42
N GLY A 194 -10.79 -7.00 28.09
CA GLY A 194 -10.80 -6.49 26.71
C GLY A 194 -9.40 -6.07 26.26
N ALA A 195 -8.46 -7.01 26.23
CA ALA A 195 -7.09 -6.74 25.80
C ALA A 195 -7.06 -6.59 24.28
N ILE A 196 -6.45 -5.51 23.79
CA ILE A 196 -6.22 -5.26 22.36
C ILE A 196 -4.72 -5.16 22.14
N GLY A 197 -4.18 -5.90 21.18
CA GLY A 197 -2.77 -5.81 20.81
C GLY A 197 -2.48 -4.47 20.12
N ILE A 198 -3.16 -4.20 19.00
CA ILE A 198 -2.96 -2.99 18.19
C ILE A 198 -4.31 -2.33 17.92
N HIS A 199 -4.43 -1.04 18.20
CA HIS A 199 -5.44 -0.17 17.62
C HIS A 199 -4.84 0.48 16.37
N TRP A 200 -5.38 0.16 15.20
CA TRP A 200 -4.81 0.47 13.88
C TRP A 200 -5.78 1.26 13.01
N GLU A 201 -6.38 2.33 13.55
CA GLU A 201 -7.18 3.29 12.79
C GLU A 201 -6.26 4.20 11.95
N VAL A 202 -6.09 3.83 10.67
CA VAL A 202 -5.08 4.41 9.77
C VAL A 202 -5.55 4.50 8.32
N SER A 203 -4.79 5.25 7.52
CA SER A 203 -4.99 5.45 6.07
C SER A 203 -3.81 4.97 5.19
N GLN A 204 -3.66 5.52 3.99
CA GLN A 204 -2.60 5.21 3.03
C GLN A 204 -1.20 5.45 3.61
N SER A 205 -0.19 4.83 2.98
CA SER A 205 1.21 4.85 3.43
C SER A 205 1.39 4.42 4.88
N THR A 206 0.64 3.38 5.25
CA THR A 206 0.79 2.68 6.52
C THR A 206 1.01 1.19 6.32
N SER A 207 1.79 0.58 7.21
CA SER A 207 2.13 -0.85 7.13
C SER A 207 2.31 -1.52 8.48
N LEU A 208 1.88 -2.79 8.55
CA LEU A 208 2.32 -3.74 9.57
C LEU A 208 3.13 -4.83 8.86
N VAL A 209 4.33 -5.12 9.36
CA VAL A 209 5.24 -6.10 8.74
C VAL A 209 5.90 -6.97 9.80
N ASN A 210 5.82 -8.29 9.67
CA ASN A 210 6.48 -9.22 10.60
C ASN A 210 6.08 -8.97 12.06
N VAL A 211 4.77 -9.02 12.32
CA VAL A 211 4.18 -8.79 13.64
C VAL A 211 3.53 -10.07 14.13
N VAL A 212 3.84 -10.46 15.37
CA VAL A 212 3.21 -11.59 16.05
C VAL A 212 2.41 -11.08 17.24
N VAL A 213 1.15 -11.50 17.37
CA VAL A 213 0.33 -11.19 18.54
C VAL A 213 -0.01 -12.48 19.29
N GLU A 214 0.44 -12.55 20.54
CA GLU A 214 0.24 -13.66 21.46
C GLU A 214 -0.87 -13.31 22.45
N MET A 215 -1.97 -14.08 22.40
CA MET A 215 -3.17 -13.85 23.21
C MET A 215 -3.54 -15.08 24.03
N SER A 216 -4.41 -14.89 25.04
CA SER A 216 -4.92 -15.99 25.85
C SER A 216 -5.67 -17.01 24.98
N GLN A 217 -5.44 -18.30 25.20
CA GLN A 217 -6.18 -19.39 24.55
C GLN A 217 -7.30 -19.95 25.45
N GLU A 218 -7.52 -19.34 26.62
CA GLU A 218 -8.58 -19.80 27.52
C GLU A 218 -9.96 -19.60 26.91
N LYS A 219 -10.83 -20.59 27.08
CA LYS A 219 -12.20 -20.55 26.55
C LYS A 219 -12.94 -19.36 27.15
N GLY A 220 -13.46 -18.49 26.29
CA GLY A 220 -14.20 -17.29 26.72
C GLY A 220 -13.31 -16.06 26.91
N THR A 221 -12.05 -16.11 26.46
CA THR A 221 -11.21 -14.91 26.36
C THR A 221 -11.89 -13.80 25.55
N ASN A 222 -11.58 -12.54 25.89
CA ASN A 222 -11.98 -11.33 25.18
C ASN A 222 -10.79 -10.63 24.51
N HIS A 223 -9.64 -11.30 24.38
CA HIS A 223 -8.45 -10.72 23.74
C HIS A 223 -8.67 -10.59 22.23
N THR A 224 -8.27 -9.45 21.67
CA THR A 224 -8.31 -9.12 20.24
C THR A 224 -6.90 -8.74 19.78
N GLY A 225 -6.43 -9.31 18.68
CA GLY A 225 -5.07 -9.05 18.21
C GLY A 225 -4.93 -7.64 17.64
N LEU A 226 -5.78 -7.33 16.66
CA LEU A 226 -5.87 -6.02 16.00
C LEU A 226 -7.31 -5.51 16.01
N TYR A 227 -7.49 -4.24 16.34
CA TYR A 227 -8.75 -3.51 16.25
C TYR A 227 -8.61 -2.31 15.32
N MET A 228 -9.56 -2.14 14.41
CA MET A 228 -9.63 -1.03 13.47
C MET A 228 -11.11 -0.78 13.19
N GLU A 229 -11.60 0.39 13.55
CA GLU A 229 -13.00 0.78 13.40
C GLU A 229 -13.27 1.68 12.18
N ALA A 230 -12.26 2.40 11.69
CA ALA A 230 -12.34 3.23 10.48
C ALA A 230 -10.96 3.48 9.83
N GLY A 231 -10.94 4.38 8.84
CA GLY A 231 -9.77 4.81 8.05
C GLY A 231 -9.96 4.68 6.54
N SER A 232 -8.92 5.05 5.77
CA SER A 232 -8.82 4.88 4.30
C SER A 232 -7.53 4.14 3.93
N GLY A 233 -7.52 2.87 4.31
CA GLY A 233 -6.34 2.08 4.53
C GLY A 233 -5.61 1.62 3.28
N GLY A 234 -4.42 1.13 3.61
CA GLY A 234 -3.37 0.71 2.71
C GLY A 234 -3.05 -0.78 2.87
N PHE A 235 -1.85 -1.07 3.39
CA PHE A 235 -1.26 -2.41 3.31
C PHE A 235 -0.88 -2.99 4.67
N MET A 236 -1.07 -4.29 4.86
CA MET A 236 -0.44 -5.01 5.97
C MET A 236 -0.07 -6.42 5.54
N GLY A 237 1.04 -6.94 6.05
CA GLY A 237 1.43 -8.29 5.73
C GLY A 237 2.40 -8.95 6.68
N ASP A 238 2.56 -10.25 6.48
CA ASP A 238 3.47 -11.08 7.26
C ASP A 238 3.10 -11.04 8.76
N LEU A 239 1.83 -11.35 9.06
CA LEU A 239 1.21 -11.26 10.39
C LEU A 239 0.90 -12.63 10.96
N VAL A 240 1.08 -12.81 12.28
CA VAL A 240 0.69 -14.04 12.98
C VAL A 240 -0.09 -13.71 14.25
N PHE A 241 -1.28 -14.31 14.39
CA PHE A 241 -2.14 -14.16 15.56
C PHE A 241 -2.32 -15.53 16.24
N ASN A 242 -1.92 -15.64 17.51
CA ASN A 242 -1.93 -16.88 18.28
C ASN A 242 -2.87 -16.76 19.49
N GLY A 243 -3.92 -17.58 19.53
CA GLY A 243 -4.95 -17.51 20.57
C GLY A 243 -5.86 -16.30 20.43
N GLY A 244 -6.69 -16.04 21.44
CA GLY A 244 -7.60 -14.90 21.47
C GLY A 244 -9.00 -15.17 20.94
N LYS A 245 -9.88 -14.20 21.18
CA LYS A 245 -11.24 -14.23 20.66
C LYS A 245 -11.23 -13.88 19.18
N ILE A 246 -10.52 -12.81 18.82
CA ILE A 246 -10.50 -12.29 17.46
C ILE A 246 -9.05 -12.04 17.08
N GLY A 247 -8.60 -12.57 15.94
CA GLY A 247 -7.30 -12.21 15.37
C GLY A 247 -7.27 -10.74 14.98
N MET A 248 -8.13 -10.34 14.05
CA MET A 248 -8.36 -8.95 13.68
C MET A 248 -9.84 -8.62 13.60
N SER A 249 -10.28 -7.53 14.23
CA SER A 249 -11.61 -6.96 14.08
C SER A 249 -11.48 -5.63 13.36
N VAL A 250 -11.95 -5.58 12.11
CA VAL A 250 -11.57 -4.54 11.16
C VAL A 250 -12.76 -3.90 10.47
N GLY A 251 -12.69 -2.59 10.29
CA GLY A 251 -13.62 -1.78 9.52
C GLY A 251 -12.87 -0.60 8.91
N ASN A 252 -12.89 -0.48 7.59
CA ASN A 252 -12.13 0.53 6.85
C ASN A 252 -12.63 0.57 5.40
N GLN A 253 -12.51 1.70 4.71
CA GLN A 253 -12.90 1.84 3.30
C GLN A 253 -12.32 0.70 2.43
N GLN A 254 -10.99 0.56 2.44
CA GLN A 254 -10.27 -0.48 1.72
C GLN A 254 -9.00 -0.90 2.44
N PHE A 255 -8.52 -2.11 2.14
CA PHE A 255 -7.20 -2.56 2.58
C PHE A 255 -6.71 -3.73 1.73
N THR A 256 -5.39 -3.91 1.69
CA THR A 256 -4.75 -5.13 1.19
C THR A 256 -4.01 -5.83 2.31
N VAL A 257 -4.33 -7.11 2.52
CA VAL A 257 -3.73 -7.95 3.56
C VAL A 257 -3.04 -9.13 2.90
N ARG A 258 -1.74 -9.33 3.14
CA ARG A 258 -0.97 -10.44 2.56
C ARG A 258 -0.29 -11.30 3.63
N ASN A 259 -0.31 -12.63 3.48
CA ASN A 259 0.43 -13.53 4.37
C ASN A 259 0.06 -13.33 5.85
N ALA A 260 -1.23 -13.49 6.16
CA ALA A 260 -1.75 -13.42 7.53
C ALA A 260 -2.10 -14.84 8.04
N THR A 261 -1.61 -15.19 9.22
CA THR A 261 -1.83 -16.49 9.85
C THR A 261 -2.61 -16.35 11.15
N PHE A 262 -3.68 -17.12 11.30
CA PHE A 262 -4.51 -17.18 12.51
C PHE A 262 -4.48 -18.58 13.11
N ASN A 263 -4.04 -18.70 14.37
CA ASN A 263 -3.91 -19.99 15.05
C ASN A 263 -4.73 -20.00 16.34
N ASN A 264 -5.67 -20.94 16.46
CA ASN A 264 -6.45 -21.17 17.68
C ASN A 264 -7.23 -19.92 18.17
N VAL A 265 -7.66 -19.06 17.22
CA VAL A 265 -8.57 -17.94 17.49
C VAL A 265 -10.03 -18.41 17.41
N THR A 266 -10.95 -17.70 18.07
CA THR A 266 -12.38 -17.94 17.79
C THR A 266 -12.73 -17.44 16.39
N ALA A 267 -12.46 -16.18 16.07
CA ALA A 267 -12.58 -15.62 14.72
C ALA A 267 -11.22 -15.15 14.21
N GLY A 268 -10.81 -15.53 13.00
CA GLY A 268 -9.62 -14.97 12.34
C GLY A 268 -9.80 -13.49 12.04
N VAL A 269 -10.69 -13.21 11.09
CA VAL A 269 -11.11 -11.87 10.68
C VAL A 269 -12.57 -11.67 11.09
N ASN A 270 -12.84 -10.60 11.82
CA ASN A 270 -14.18 -10.10 12.08
C ASN A 270 -14.37 -8.76 11.35
N ALA A 271 -14.90 -8.82 10.14
CA ALA A 271 -15.11 -7.65 9.30
C ALA A 271 -16.40 -6.92 9.69
N LEU A 272 -16.24 -5.71 10.23
CA LEU A 272 -17.31 -4.84 10.73
C LEU A 272 -18.01 -4.10 9.60
N TRP A 273 -17.23 -3.48 8.71
CA TRP A 273 -17.68 -2.79 7.51
C TRP A 273 -16.52 -2.58 6.55
N ASN A 274 -16.79 -2.44 5.25
CA ASN A 274 -15.82 -1.93 4.28
C ASN A 274 -16.52 -1.50 3.00
N TRP A 275 -15.75 -0.88 2.10
CA TRP A 275 -16.15 -0.75 0.70
C TRP A 275 -15.60 -1.92 -0.12
N GLY A 276 -14.31 -2.23 0.03
CA GLY A 276 -13.73 -3.42 -0.56
C GLY A 276 -12.32 -3.75 -0.08
N TRP A 277 -12.06 -5.02 0.25
CA TRP A 277 -10.76 -5.49 0.73
C TRP A 277 -10.23 -6.64 -0.12
N THR A 278 -8.90 -6.77 -0.16
CA THR A 278 -8.20 -7.93 -0.77
C THR A 278 -7.35 -8.65 0.26
N PHE A 279 -7.58 -9.95 0.41
CA PHE A 279 -6.82 -10.85 1.26
C PHE A 279 -6.06 -11.87 0.40
N GLN A 280 -4.73 -11.84 0.45
CA GLN A 280 -3.85 -12.73 -0.31
C GLN A 280 -3.04 -13.63 0.65
N ASP A 281 -2.99 -14.93 0.35
CA ASP A 281 -2.17 -15.91 1.10
C ASP A 281 -2.51 -15.97 2.60
N VAL A 282 -3.80 -16.15 2.92
CA VAL A 282 -4.27 -16.24 4.31
C VAL A 282 -4.26 -17.69 4.80
N THR A 283 -3.77 -17.89 6.02
CA THR A 283 -3.80 -19.19 6.69
C THR A 283 -4.63 -19.12 7.97
N ALA A 284 -5.54 -20.08 8.18
CA ALA A 284 -6.29 -20.21 9.43
C ALA A 284 -6.27 -21.65 9.93
N ASN A 285 -5.85 -21.85 11.16
CA ASN A 285 -5.65 -23.16 11.79
C ASN A 285 -6.42 -23.26 13.09
N ASN A 286 -7.23 -24.31 13.24
CA ASN A 286 -7.94 -24.64 14.46
C ASN A 286 -8.85 -23.50 14.97
N CYS A 287 -9.51 -22.79 14.05
CA CYS A 287 -10.38 -21.66 14.38
C CYS A 287 -11.85 -22.10 14.48
N GLU A 288 -12.71 -21.30 15.11
CA GLU A 288 -14.15 -21.51 14.97
C GLU A 288 -14.62 -20.99 13.61
N ILE A 289 -14.23 -19.75 13.27
CA ILE A 289 -14.53 -19.10 12.00
C ILE A 289 -13.26 -18.43 11.48
N ALA A 290 -12.90 -18.59 10.21
CA ALA A 290 -11.77 -17.86 9.64
C ALA A 290 -12.15 -16.41 9.27
N PHE A 291 -13.27 -16.19 8.58
CA PHE A 291 -13.81 -14.87 8.23
C PHE A 291 -15.26 -14.75 8.68
N ASN A 292 -15.56 -13.79 9.55
CA ASN A 292 -16.90 -13.44 9.99
C ASN A 292 -17.26 -12.06 9.43
N LEU A 293 -18.21 -12.02 8.50
CA LEU A 293 -18.54 -10.84 7.70
C LEU A 293 -19.90 -10.26 8.09
N THR A 294 -19.93 -8.96 8.36
CA THR A 294 -21.18 -8.25 8.67
C THR A 294 -21.91 -7.86 7.39
N THR A 295 -22.87 -8.70 6.98
CA THR A 295 -23.73 -8.49 5.81
C THR A 295 -24.41 -7.12 5.84
N GLY A 296 -24.35 -6.38 4.74
CA GLY A 296 -24.95 -5.04 4.59
C GLY A 296 -24.05 -3.89 5.03
N SER A 297 -22.96 -4.17 5.76
CA SER A 297 -21.92 -3.20 6.12
C SER A 297 -20.58 -3.51 5.44
N VAL A 298 -20.24 -4.79 5.29
CA VAL A 298 -19.12 -5.26 4.48
C VAL A 298 -19.58 -5.25 3.01
N GLY A 299 -18.98 -4.37 2.22
CA GLY A 299 -19.24 -4.22 0.80
C GLY A 299 -18.68 -5.39 0.01
N SER A 300 -17.36 -5.57 0.05
CA SER A 300 -16.74 -6.62 -0.74
C SER A 300 -15.46 -7.21 -0.13
N GLU A 301 -15.31 -8.52 -0.31
CA GLU A 301 -14.13 -9.29 0.10
C GLU A 301 -13.62 -10.11 -1.09
N ALA A 302 -12.37 -9.85 -1.50
CA ALA A 302 -11.67 -10.62 -2.51
C ALA A 302 -10.56 -11.45 -1.85
N ILE A 303 -10.77 -12.75 -1.68
CA ILE A 303 -9.87 -13.65 -0.96
C ILE A 303 -9.21 -14.61 -1.94
N ILE A 304 -7.87 -14.61 -1.97
CA ILE A 304 -7.06 -15.43 -2.87
C ILE A 304 -5.95 -16.19 -2.12
N ASP A 305 -5.67 -17.41 -2.58
CA ASP A 305 -4.58 -18.28 -2.10
C ASP A 305 -4.70 -18.70 -0.61
N ALA A 306 -5.93 -18.92 -0.13
CA ALA A 306 -6.18 -19.26 1.27
C ALA A 306 -5.87 -20.74 1.60
N THR A 307 -5.36 -20.99 2.81
CA THR A 307 -5.18 -22.34 3.37
C THR A 307 -5.85 -22.44 4.73
N ILE A 308 -6.96 -23.18 4.80
CA ILE A 308 -7.80 -23.25 6.00
C ILE A 308 -7.84 -24.68 6.50
N SER A 309 -7.46 -24.89 7.77
CA SER A 309 -7.35 -26.21 8.37
C SER A 309 -8.05 -26.30 9.72
N ASN A 310 -8.74 -27.42 9.96
CA ASN A 310 -9.41 -27.74 11.24
C ASN A 310 -10.30 -26.61 11.77
N THR A 311 -10.98 -25.91 10.86
CA THR A 311 -11.78 -24.72 11.18
C THR A 311 -13.23 -25.00 10.85
N LYS A 312 -14.20 -24.63 11.69
CA LYS A 312 -15.60 -25.04 11.46
C LYS A 312 -16.21 -24.36 10.23
N VAL A 313 -15.93 -23.07 10.05
CA VAL A 313 -16.43 -22.27 8.92
C VAL A 313 -15.28 -21.44 8.33
N PHE A 314 -15.07 -21.53 7.02
CA PHE A 314 -14.12 -20.63 6.34
C PHE A 314 -14.70 -19.21 6.29
N VAL A 315 -15.81 -18.97 5.59
CA VAL A 315 -16.48 -17.66 5.54
C VAL A 315 -17.90 -17.75 6.10
N SER A 316 -18.23 -16.88 7.05
CA SER A 316 -19.54 -16.79 7.68
C SER A 316 -20.13 -15.40 7.47
N ASN A 317 -21.23 -15.31 6.73
CA ASN A 317 -22.00 -14.07 6.56
C ASN A 317 -23.00 -13.91 7.72
N SER A 318 -23.23 -12.69 8.21
CA SER A 318 -24.20 -12.46 9.29
C SER A 318 -25.67 -12.64 8.86
N ALA A 319 -25.96 -12.55 7.55
CA ALA A 319 -27.27 -12.82 6.97
C ALA A 319 -27.17 -13.35 5.52
N PRO A 320 -28.17 -14.09 5.03
CA PRO A 320 -28.19 -14.57 3.65
C PRO A 320 -28.47 -13.45 2.64
N SER A 321 -27.95 -13.59 1.42
CA SER A 321 -28.09 -12.58 0.37
C SER A 321 -29.44 -12.58 -0.36
N HIS A 322 -30.27 -13.63 -0.19
CA HIS A 322 -31.60 -13.76 -0.80
C HIS A 322 -31.66 -13.52 -2.33
N HIS A 323 -30.68 -14.07 -3.07
CA HIS A 323 -30.58 -13.94 -4.54
C HIS A 323 -30.40 -12.50 -5.06
N LYS A 324 -29.85 -11.60 -4.24
CA LYS A 324 -29.45 -10.24 -4.63
C LYS A 324 -28.14 -9.86 -3.97
N LEU A 325 -27.44 -8.87 -4.53
CA LEU A 325 -26.21 -8.34 -3.97
C LEU A 325 -26.45 -7.80 -2.54
N ASN A 326 -25.64 -8.27 -1.59
CA ASN A 326 -25.66 -7.91 -0.17
C ASN A 326 -24.42 -8.54 0.51
N GLY A 327 -23.26 -7.93 0.31
CA GLY A 327 -21.92 -8.46 0.55
C GLY A 327 -21.41 -9.23 -0.67
N SER A 328 -20.56 -8.60 -1.48
CA SER A 328 -19.82 -9.24 -2.55
C SER A 328 -18.69 -10.10 -1.98
N LEU A 329 -18.52 -11.32 -2.52
CA LEU A 329 -17.43 -12.22 -2.11
C LEU A 329 -16.84 -12.90 -3.34
N VAL A 330 -15.51 -12.87 -3.47
CA VAL A 330 -14.76 -13.63 -4.49
C VAL A 330 -13.74 -14.51 -3.78
N LEU A 331 -13.77 -15.81 -4.07
CA LEU A 331 -12.81 -16.79 -3.55
C LEU A 331 -12.01 -17.38 -4.72
N ASN A 332 -10.68 -17.32 -4.64
CA ASN A 332 -9.78 -17.96 -5.60
C ASN A 332 -8.72 -18.81 -4.89
N ASN A 333 -8.49 -20.02 -5.42
CA ASN A 333 -7.42 -20.91 -4.96
C ASN A 333 -7.39 -21.13 -3.44
N ALA A 334 -8.54 -21.50 -2.84
CA ALA A 334 -8.62 -21.80 -1.41
C ALA A 334 -8.57 -23.32 -1.17
N ARG A 335 -7.59 -23.76 -0.37
CA ARG A 335 -7.48 -25.15 0.11
C ARG A 335 -8.11 -25.28 1.49
N LEU A 336 -9.04 -26.22 1.62
CA LEU A 336 -9.79 -26.49 2.84
C LEU A 336 -9.50 -27.92 3.33
N HIS A 337 -9.00 -28.05 4.55
CA HIS A 337 -8.70 -29.34 5.17
C HIS A 337 -9.45 -29.48 6.49
N ASN A 338 -10.36 -30.45 6.60
CA ASN A 338 -11.25 -30.61 7.76
C ASN A 338 -12.02 -29.31 8.10
N VAL A 339 -12.63 -28.71 7.07
CA VAL A 339 -13.46 -27.51 7.15
C VAL A 339 -14.83 -27.82 6.55
N PRO A 340 -15.86 -28.17 7.35
CA PRO A 340 -17.14 -28.67 6.81
C PRO A 340 -17.95 -27.60 6.05
N VAL A 341 -17.81 -26.32 6.40
CA VAL A 341 -18.54 -25.21 5.77
C VAL A 341 -17.56 -24.23 5.15
N ALA A 342 -17.57 -24.13 3.82
CA ALA A 342 -16.76 -23.14 3.11
C ALA A 342 -17.40 -21.74 3.20
N VAL A 343 -18.70 -21.64 2.90
CA VAL A 343 -19.48 -20.40 3.05
C VAL A 343 -20.79 -20.74 3.76
N GLY A 344 -21.09 -20.04 4.85
CA GLY A 344 -22.30 -20.27 5.65
C GLY A 344 -22.87 -18.98 6.24
N ILE A 345 -23.96 -19.13 7.01
CA ILE A 345 -24.63 -18.03 7.69
C ILE A 345 -24.44 -18.15 9.21
N TYR A 346 -24.04 -17.05 9.85
CA TYR A 346 -23.77 -17.02 11.27
C TYR A 346 -25.00 -17.40 12.10
N GLY A 347 -24.83 -18.34 13.03
CA GLY A 347 -25.89 -18.75 13.95
C GLY A 347 -27.02 -19.57 13.33
N SER A 348 -26.86 -20.05 12.10
CA SER A 348 -27.81 -20.96 11.44
C SER A 348 -27.10 -22.23 10.91
N ASP A 349 -27.89 -23.24 10.54
CA ASP A 349 -27.39 -24.45 9.87
C ASP A 349 -27.34 -24.30 8.33
N GLU A 350 -27.53 -23.07 7.81
CA GLU A 350 -27.54 -22.81 6.37
C GLU A 350 -26.11 -22.82 5.80
N VAL A 351 -25.88 -23.73 4.87
CA VAL A 351 -24.62 -23.88 4.12
C VAL A 351 -24.83 -23.38 2.70
N VAL A 352 -24.12 -22.30 2.35
CA VAL A 352 -24.11 -21.71 0.99
C VAL A 352 -23.15 -22.45 0.09
N LEU A 353 -21.97 -22.80 0.61
CA LEU A 353 -20.97 -23.62 -0.06
C LEU A 353 -20.41 -24.64 0.92
N ALA A 354 -20.53 -25.93 0.57
CA ALA A 354 -19.94 -27.01 1.35
C ALA A 354 -18.41 -26.98 1.28
N GLY A 355 -17.74 -27.33 2.38
CA GLY A 355 -16.29 -27.49 2.41
C GLY A 355 -15.86 -28.95 2.28
N SER A 356 -14.84 -29.37 3.04
CA SER A 356 -14.32 -30.74 3.07
C SER A 356 -15.04 -31.61 4.10
N SER A 357 -15.36 -32.86 3.76
CA SER A 357 -15.98 -33.81 4.68
C SER A 357 -14.94 -34.73 5.34
N GLY A 358 -14.59 -34.46 6.61
CA GLY A 358 -13.71 -35.33 7.41
C GLY A 358 -12.22 -34.96 7.38
N SER A 359 -11.40 -35.72 8.12
CA SER A 359 -9.96 -35.47 8.30
C SER A 359 -9.07 -35.95 7.15
N ASP A 360 -9.61 -36.73 6.22
CA ASP A 360 -8.82 -37.49 5.25
C ASP A 360 -8.87 -36.91 3.82
N ASP A 361 -9.76 -35.95 3.56
CA ASP A 361 -9.95 -35.33 2.23
C ASP A 361 -9.78 -33.80 2.28
N ASP A 362 -9.01 -33.25 1.34
CA ASP A 362 -8.96 -31.81 1.07
C ASP A 362 -10.07 -31.42 0.08
N ALA A 363 -10.72 -30.28 0.30
CA ALA A 363 -11.54 -29.60 -0.71
C ALA A 363 -10.77 -28.39 -1.27
N TYR A 364 -10.92 -28.14 -2.56
CA TYR A 364 -10.29 -27.00 -3.24
C TYR A 364 -11.37 -26.13 -3.90
N ILE A 365 -11.43 -24.86 -3.50
CA ILE A 365 -12.23 -23.84 -4.17
C ILE A 365 -11.31 -23.17 -5.16
N ASP A 366 -11.41 -23.57 -6.43
CA ASP A 366 -10.62 -22.96 -7.49
C ASP A 366 -11.11 -21.52 -7.76
N ASN A 367 -12.40 -21.35 -8.07
CA ASN A 367 -13.00 -20.04 -8.33
C ASN A 367 -14.48 -20.04 -7.91
N TRP A 368 -14.88 -19.12 -7.04
CA TRP A 368 -16.27 -18.98 -6.61
C TRP A 368 -16.61 -17.52 -6.35
N ALA A 369 -17.85 -17.11 -6.63
CA ALA A 369 -18.30 -15.77 -6.32
C ALA A 369 -19.75 -15.69 -5.85
N GLN A 370 -20.01 -14.67 -5.03
CA GLN A 370 -21.32 -14.19 -4.61
C GLN A 370 -21.47 -12.70 -4.96
N GLY A 371 -22.50 -12.37 -5.73
CA GLY A 371 -22.84 -10.99 -6.09
C GLY A 371 -23.11 -10.83 -7.60
N ASN A 372 -23.05 -9.60 -8.10
CA ASN A 372 -23.45 -9.31 -9.48
C ASN A 372 -22.30 -9.55 -10.47
N ALA A 373 -22.55 -10.41 -11.46
CA ALA A 373 -21.62 -10.72 -12.55
C ALA A 373 -22.07 -10.11 -13.88
N TYR A 374 -21.10 -9.68 -14.68
CA TYR A 374 -21.26 -9.04 -15.98
C TYR A 374 -20.35 -9.67 -17.04
N VAL A 375 -20.80 -9.62 -18.30
CA VAL A 375 -20.04 -10.12 -19.45
C VAL A 375 -20.10 -9.15 -20.62
N GLY A 376 -18.93 -8.83 -21.19
CA GLY A 376 -18.80 -7.98 -22.38
C GLY A 376 -19.39 -6.60 -22.16
N THR A 377 -20.35 -6.21 -22.99
CA THR A 377 -21.07 -4.92 -22.91
C THR A 377 -22.50 -5.09 -22.38
N SER A 378 -22.81 -6.19 -21.70
CA SER A 378 -24.13 -6.36 -21.10
C SER A 378 -24.25 -5.49 -19.84
N ASP A 379 -25.31 -4.69 -19.77
CA ASP A 379 -25.64 -3.80 -18.65
C ASP A 379 -26.51 -4.45 -17.57
N THR A 380 -26.90 -5.70 -17.77
CA THR A 380 -27.83 -6.41 -16.90
C THR A 380 -27.05 -7.25 -15.89
N PRO A 381 -27.17 -6.98 -14.58
CA PRO A 381 -26.52 -7.81 -13.56
C PRO A 381 -27.10 -9.23 -13.58
N ARG A 382 -26.21 -10.22 -13.52
CA ARG A 382 -26.58 -11.59 -13.14
C ARG A 382 -26.06 -11.86 -11.75
N PHE A 383 -26.95 -11.90 -10.75
CA PHE A 383 -26.56 -12.38 -9.43
C PHE A 383 -26.10 -13.84 -9.51
N VAL A 384 -24.91 -14.12 -8.99
CA VAL A 384 -24.32 -15.45 -8.87
C VAL A 384 -24.03 -15.75 -7.41
N GLN A 385 -24.11 -17.03 -7.04
CA GLN A 385 -23.67 -17.58 -5.76
C GLN A 385 -23.20 -19.01 -6.02
N GLN A 386 -22.12 -19.13 -6.81
CA GLN A 386 -21.71 -20.38 -7.45
C GLN A 386 -20.24 -20.32 -7.87
N ALA A 387 -19.72 -21.47 -8.31
CA ALA A 387 -18.45 -21.52 -9.02
C ALA A 387 -18.49 -20.65 -10.28
N ILE A 388 -17.39 -19.99 -10.59
CA ILE A 388 -17.24 -19.12 -11.76
C ILE A 388 -16.13 -19.63 -12.67
N PRO A 389 -16.05 -19.18 -13.93
CA PRO A 389 -14.97 -19.57 -14.83
C PRO A 389 -13.58 -19.24 -14.25
N PRO A 390 -12.53 -20.00 -14.64
CA PRO A 390 -11.18 -19.81 -14.10
C PRO A 390 -10.66 -18.39 -14.24
N ILE A 391 -10.07 -17.88 -13.15
CA ILE A 391 -9.32 -16.63 -13.17
C ILE A 391 -8.01 -16.89 -13.89
N ASN A 392 -7.85 -16.34 -15.10
CA ASN A 392 -6.60 -16.48 -15.83
C ASN A 392 -5.51 -15.63 -15.15
N LYS A 393 -4.55 -16.29 -14.51
CA LYS A 393 -3.38 -15.67 -13.89
C LYS A 393 -2.17 -15.90 -14.81
N PRO A 394 -1.52 -14.86 -15.35
CA PRO A 394 -0.31 -15.04 -16.13
C PRO A 394 0.72 -15.89 -15.39
N GLY A 395 1.36 -16.82 -16.09
CA GLY A 395 2.32 -17.74 -15.46
C GLY A 395 3.50 -17.05 -14.79
N SER A 396 3.87 -15.85 -15.26
CA SER A 396 4.95 -15.04 -14.69
C SER A 396 4.58 -14.34 -13.38
N VAL A 397 3.28 -14.16 -13.07
CA VAL A 397 2.83 -13.51 -11.82
C VAL A 397 2.56 -14.49 -10.67
N VAL A 398 2.64 -15.80 -10.93
CA VAL A 398 2.41 -16.85 -9.95
C VAL A 398 3.70 -17.57 -9.58
N THR A 399 3.73 -18.11 -8.37
CA THR A 399 4.71 -19.09 -7.90
C THR A 399 4.56 -20.42 -8.66
N PRO A 400 5.54 -21.34 -8.59
CA PRO A 400 5.39 -22.69 -9.12
C PRO A 400 4.21 -23.49 -8.53
N ALA A 401 3.71 -23.08 -7.36
CA ALA A 401 2.53 -23.66 -6.71
C ALA A 401 1.20 -23.04 -7.20
N GLY A 402 1.23 -22.07 -8.11
CA GLY A 402 0.04 -21.40 -8.66
C GLY A 402 -0.54 -20.28 -7.79
N LYS A 403 0.07 -20.00 -6.63
CA LYS A 403 -0.25 -18.82 -5.80
C LYS A 403 0.30 -17.55 -6.45
N ILE A 404 -0.37 -16.42 -6.28
CA ILE A 404 0.21 -15.10 -6.59
C ILE A 404 1.52 -14.96 -5.83
N TYR A 405 2.57 -14.54 -6.55
CA TYR A 405 3.85 -14.29 -5.91
C TYR A 405 3.71 -13.16 -4.88
N GLY A 406 4.26 -13.39 -3.69
CA GLY A 406 4.28 -12.43 -2.60
C GLY A 406 5.69 -12.31 -2.02
N ARG A 407 6.11 -11.08 -1.74
CA ARG A 407 7.41 -10.78 -1.15
C ARG A 407 7.27 -9.65 -0.14
N GLY A 408 7.62 -9.93 1.11
CA GLY A 408 7.62 -8.93 2.19
C GLY A 408 8.72 -7.89 2.05
N HIS A 409 8.53 -6.79 2.78
CA HIS A 409 9.47 -5.68 2.87
C HIS A 409 10.89 -6.19 3.20
N PRO A 410 11.91 -5.96 2.34
CA PRO A 410 13.27 -6.42 2.59
C PRO A 410 13.92 -5.62 3.73
N GLN A 411 14.24 -6.31 4.83
CA GLN A 411 14.86 -5.68 6.00
C GLN A 411 16.36 -5.90 6.10
N TYR A 412 16.95 -6.70 5.23
CA TYR A 412 18.40 -6.92 5.19
C TYR A 412 18.99 -7.37 6.55
N ALA A 413 18.23 -8.15 7.33
CA ALA A 413 18.59 -8.55 8.70
C ALA A 413 19.91 -9.32 8.80
N GLY A 414 20.37 -9.93 7.70
CA GLY A 414 21.65 -10.65 7.60
C GLY A 414 22.88 -9.76 7.42
N LEU A 415 22.72 -8.46 7.12
CA LEU A 415 23.86 -7.56 6.92
C LEU A 415 24.51 -7.15 8.25
N ASP A 416 25.81 -6.93 8.20
CA ASP A 416 26.54 -6.11 9.17
C ASP A 416 26.49 -4.62 8.78
N TYR A 417 26.58 -3.70 9.75
CA TYR A 417 26.55 -2.26 9.44
C TYR A 417 27.69 -1.82 8.50
N THR A 418 28.80 -2.56 8.43
CA THR A 418 29.90 -2.29 7.48
C THR A 418 29.53 -2.57 6.03
N GLU A 419 28.47 -3.35 5.78
CA GLU A 419 27.91 -3.65 4.46
C GLU A 419 26.86 -2.61 4.01
N VAL A 420 26.62 -1.60 4.86
CA VAL A 420 25.72 -0.49 4.59
C VAL A 420 26.53 0.80 4.38
N VAL A 421 26.11 1.65 3.45
CA VAL A 421 26.72 2.96 3.18
C VAL A 421 25.72 4.09 3.35
N SER A 422 26.03 5.06 4.20
CA SER A 422 25.21 6.26 4.41
C SER A 422 25.53 7.32 3.35
N VAL A 423 24.51 7.84 2.68
CA VAL A 423 24.68 8.93 1.70
C VAL A 423 25.22 10.21 2.34
N LYS A 424 24.90 10.49 3.62
CA LYS A 424 25.45 11.65 4.34
C LYS A 424 26.90 11.46 4.76
N SER A 425 27.30 10.24 5.12
CA SER A 425 28.72 9.90 5.32
C SER A 425 29.52 10.11 4.04
N GLU A 426 28.89 9.91 2.89
CA GLU A 426 29.44 10.18 1.56
C GLU A 426 29.22 11.63 1.06
N GLY A 427 28.74 12.53 1.92
CA GLY A 427 28.72 13.97 1.69
C GLY A 427 27.45 14.53 1.05
N ALA A 428 26.39 13.74 0.88
CA ALA A 428 25.07 14.30 0.56
C ALA A 428 24.60 15.16 1.75
N ALA A 429 24.03 16.33 1.47
CA ALA A 429 23.59 17.25 2.52
C ALA A 429 22.25 16.83 3.12
N GLY A 430 21.27 16.50 2.27
CA GLY A 430 19.92 16.16 2.71
C GLY A 430 19.20 17.32 3.40
N ASP A 431 19.58 18.56 3.11
CA ASP A 431 19.10 19.78 3.78
C ASP A 431 17.92 20.48 3.06
N GLY A 432 17.47 19.90 1.94
CA GLY A 432 16.41 20.42 1.08
C GLY A 432 16.82 21.63 0.25
N ARG A 433 18.08 22.07 0.27
CA ARG A 433 18.52 23.32 -0.36
C ARG A 433 19.72 23.12 -1.26
N GLN A 434 20.75 22.45 -0.77
CA GLN A 434 21.91 22.10 -1.55
C GLN A 434 21.52 21.11 -2.63
N ASP A 435 22.06 21.33 -3.83
CA ASP A 435 21.94 20.38 -4.93
C ASP A 435 22.83 19.16 -4.65
N ASP A 436 22.18 18.05 -4.30
CA ASP A 436 22.81 16.78 -3.96
C ASP A 436 22.99 15.86 -5.17
N THR A 437 22.56 16.26 -6.37
CA THR A 437 22.52 15.42 -7.58
C THR A 437 23.86 14.72 -7.85
N ARG A 438 24.95 15.50 -7.93
CA ARG A 438 26.28 14.95 -8.25
C ARG A 438 26.82 14.06 -7.14
N THR A 439 26.53 14.42 -5.90
CA THR A 439 27.01 13.66 -4.75
C THR A 439 26.31 12.32 -4.69
N LEU A 440 24.98 12.30 -4.77
CA LEU A 440 24.19 11.07 -4.78
C LEU A 440 24.53 10.18 -5.97
N GLN A 441 24.68 10.75 -7.17
CA GLN A 441 25.09 9.96 -8.33
C GLN A 441 26.45 9.28 -8.09
N ARG A 442 27.43 10.00 -7.53
CA ARG A 442 28.74 9.41 -7.17
C ARG A 442 28.58 8.25 -6.20
N VAL A 443 27.76 8.41 -5.16
CA VAL A 443 27.54 7.34 -4.16
C VAL A 443 26.94 6.11 -4.83
N ILE A 444 25.91 6.29 -5.65
CA ILE A 444 25.28 5.20 -6.37
C ILE A 444 26.32 4.53 -7.29
N ASP A 445 27.03 5.29 -8.13
CA ASP A 445 28.05 4.77 -9.05
C ASP A 445 29.18 4.00 -8.34
N GLU A 446 29.50 4.38 -7.10
CA GLU A 446 30.54 3.75 -6.29
C GLU A 446 30.07 2.45 -5.62
N TRP A 447 28.80 2.40 -5.19
CA TRP A 447 28.32 1.38 -4.26
C TRP A 447 27.20 0.48 -4.78
N TRP A 448 26.63 0.75 -5.96
CA TRP A 448 25.55 -0.07 -6.52
C TRP A 448 25.97 -1.54 -6.65
N GLY A 449 25.12 -2.44 -6.15
CA GLY A 449 25.42 -3.86 -6.06
C GLY A 449 26.56 -4.24 -5.10
N CYS A 450 27.26 -3.29 -4.46
CA CYS A 450 28.36 -3.56 -3.53
C CYS A 450 27.94 -3.45 -2.06
N LYS A 451 27.03 -2.52 -1.76
CA LYS A 451 26.50 -2.25 -0.43
C LYS A 451 25.02 -1.88 -0.50
N LEU A 452 24.35 -2.03 0.64
CA LEU A 452 23.04 -1.42 0.85
C LEU A 452 23.23 0.10 0.96
N ILE A 453 22.60 0.87 0.09
CA ILE A 453 22.69 2.33 0.10
C ILE A 453 21.61 2.88 1.04
N PHE A 454 22.05 3.39 2.18
CA PHE A 454 21.20 3.98 3.20
C PHE A 454 21.06 5.49 2.96
N PHE A 455 19.84 5.90 2.61
CA PHE A 455 19.46 7.30 2.62
C PHE A 455 19.10 7.68 4.04
N ASP A 456 20.01 8.36 4.74
CA ASP A 456 19.70 8.96 6.05
C ASP A 456 18.50 9.91 5.91
N ALA A 457 17.70 10.08 6.97
CA ALA A 457 16.52 10.95 6.91
C ALA A 457 16.92 12.37 6.50
N GLY A 458 16.22 12.93 5.53
CA GLY A 458 16.55 14.21 4.95
C GLY A 458 15.76 14.51 3.69
N ALA A 459 16.02 15.68 3.11
CA ALA A 459 15.47 16.12 1.85
C ALA A 459 16.60 16.38 0.86
N TYR A 460 16.74 15.49 -0.11
CA TYR A 460 17.80 15.50 -1.09
C TYR A 460 17.31 16.20 -2.35
N TYR A 461 17.67 17.48 -2.50
CA TYR A 461 17.26 18.27 -3.65
C TYR A 461 18.12 17.93 -4.87
N VAL A 462 17.49 17.52 -5.96
CA VAL A 462 18.15 17.15 -7.22
C VAL A 462 17.65 18.04 -8.36
N THR A 463 18.58 18.45 -9.23
CA THR A 463 18.31 19.35 -10.37
C THR A 463 18.49 18.68 -11.73
N ASP A 464 18.85 17.40 -11.73
CA ASP A 464 18.97 16.53 -12.90
C ASP A 464 18.60 15.09 -12.55
N THR A 465 18.53 14.22 -13.55
CA THR A 465 18.22 12.80 -13.37
C THR A 465 19.23 12.11 -12.45
N LEU A 466 18.74 11.53 -11.36
CA LEU A 466 19.45 10.55 -10.55
C LEU A 466 19.26 9.16 -11.15
N ARG A 467 20.35 8.52 -11.57
CA ARG A 467 20.32 7.18 -12.16
C ARG A 467 20.65 6.14 -11.10
N ILE A 468 19.77 5.16 -10.95
CA ILE A 468 19.90 4.01 -10.06
C ILE A 468 20.07 2.77 -10.94
N PRO A 469 21.28 2.23 -11.14
CA PRO A 469 21.50 1.04 -11.96
C PRO A 469 20.73 -0.18 -11.45
N ALA A 470 20.33 -1.09 -12.33
CA ALA A 470 19.77 -2.37 -11.90
C ALA A 470 20.82 -3.16 -11.08
N GLY A 471 20.42 -3.76 -9.96
CA GLY A 471 21.38 -4.32 -8.98
C GLY A 471 21.56 -3.46 -7.73
N THR A 472 20.91 -2.30 -7.66
CA THR A 472 20.98 -1.39 -6.51
C THR A 472 19.93 -1.74 -5.46
N GLN A 473 20.35 -1.76 -4.19
CA GLN A 473 19.44 -1.86 -3.03
C GLN A 473 19.53 -0.55 -2.24
N ILE A 474 18.40 0.13 -2.07
CA ILE A 474 18.26 1.40 -1.35
C ILE A 474 17.25 1.23 -0.22
N VAL A 475 17.58 1.78 0.94
CA VAL A 475 16.64 1.92 2.05
C VAL A 475 16.75 3.32 2.66
N GLY A 476 15.62 3.96 2.93
CA GLY A 476 15.57 5.23 3.63
C GLY A 476 15.43 5.08 5.15
N GLU A 477 15.63 6.18 5.86
CA GLU A 477 15.34 6.30 7.29
C GLU A 477 14.02 7.07 7.49
N ALA A 478 13.02 6.42 8.10
CA ALA A 478 11.62 6.84 8.09
C ALA A 478 11.06 6.88 6.66
N TRP A 479 11.06 8.05 6.03
CA TRP A 479 10.79 8.22 4.61
C TRP A 479 11.69 9.30 4.05
N SER A 480 12.85 8.87 3.53
CA SER A 480 13.88 9.80 3.05
C SER A 480 13.49 10.39 1.70
N GLN A 481 13.60 11.72 1.56
CA GLN A 481 12.95 12.44 0.46
C GLN A 481 13.93 12.75 -0.66
N VAL A 482 13.63 12.37 -1.90
CA VAL A 482 14.29 12.91 -3.11
C VAL A 482 13.36 13.94 -3.74
N ILE A 483 13.84 15.17 -3.89
CA ILE A 483 13.05 16.32 -4.36
C ILE A 483 13.60 16.78 -5.72
N GLY A 484 12.86 16.50 -6.81
CA GLY A 484 13.18 17.03 -8.13
C GLY A 484 12.76 18.49 -8.28
N GLY A 485 13.64 19.37 -8.74
CA GLY A 485 13.22 20.72 -9.10
C GLY A 485 14.27 21.53 -9.84
N GLY A 486 13.87 22.71 -10.30
CA GLY A 486 14.73 23.57 -11.12
C GLY A 486 14.46 23.44 -12.63
N PRO A 487 15.23 24.14 -13.47
CA PRO A 487 14.86 24.39 -14.87
C PRO A 487 14.68 23.15 -15.75
N LYS A 488 15.33 22.03 -15.44
CA LYS A 488 15.21 20.80 -16.22
C LYS A 488 13.83 20.15 -16.14
N PHE A 489 13.10 20.39 -15.05
CA PHE A 489 11.79 19.80 -14.81
C PHE A 489 10.64 20.79 -15.07
N ALA A 490 10.94 21.97 -15.63
CA ALA A 490 9.98 23.06 -15.80
C ALA A 490 9.27 23.07 -17.16
N ASP A 491 9.66 22.21 -18.10
CA ASP A 491 9.12 22.18 -19.46
C ASP A 491 8.25 20.94 -19.71
N GLU A 492 6.93 21.14 -19.69
CA GLU A 492 5.94 20.10 -20.04
C GLU A 492 6.15 19.54 -21.45
N ALA A 493 6.59 20.35 -22.41
CA ALA A 493 6.75 19.93 -23.79
C ALA A 493 7.96 18.99 -23.99
N ASN A 494 8.89 18.98 -23.04
CA ASN A 494 10.09 18.16 -23.04
C ASN A 494 10.29 17.60 -21.63
N PRO A 495 9.44 16.66 -21.19
CA PRO A 495 9.50 16.14 -19.83
C PRO A 495 10.84 15.46 -19.56
N HIS A 496 11.31 15.58 -18.32
CA HIS A 496 12.61 15.11 -17.87
C HIS A 496 12.47 14.27 -16.60
N VAL A 497 13.21 13.16 -16.56
CA VAL A 497 13.14 12.18 -15.47
C VAL A 497 13.92 12.66 -14.26
N VAL A 498 13.30 12.65 -13.08
CA VAL A 498 13.96 12.95 -11.79
C VAL A 498 14.76 11.73 -11.33
N VAL A 499 14.14 10.55 -11.26
CA VAL A 499 14.80 9.29 -10.89
C VAL A 499 14.62 8.25 -11.98
N ARG A 500 15.72 7.72 -12.51
CA ARG A 500 15.72 6.62 -13.48
C ARG A 500 16.21 5.34 -12.79
N VAL A 501 15.33 4.34 -12.67
CA VAL A 501 15.64 3.03 -12.07
C VAL A 501 15.92 2.01 -13.16
N GLY A 502 17.18 1.69 -13.35
CA GLY A 502 17.70 0.89 -14.45
C GLY A 502 17.71 1.65 -15.78
N GLU A 503 18.48 1.14 -16.72
CA GLU A 503 18.34 1.48 -18.14
C GLU A 503 17.44 0.44 -18.86
N GLU A 504 17.00 0.76 -20.08
CA GLU A 504 16.14 -0.12 -20.87
C GLU A 504 16.75 -1.53 -21.01
N TRP A 505 15.98 -2.56 -20.66
CA TRP A 505 16.37 -3.98 -20.65
C TRP A 505 17.48 -4.36 -19.67
N GLU A 506 17.86 -3.49 -18.74
CA GLU A 506 18.84 -3.79 -17.71
C GLU A 506 18.25 -4.75 -16.66
N GLN A 507 19.00 -5.79 -16.31
CA GLN A 507 18.59 -6.78 -15.31
C GLN A 507 19.46 -6.75 -14.06
N GLY A 508 18.82 -6.82 -12.89
CA GLY A 508 19.49 -6.88 -11.60
C GLY A 508 18.52 -6.80 -10.44
N VAL A 509 18.88 -7.34 -9.27
CA VAL A 509 18.08 -7.20 -8.04
C VAL A 509 18.02 -5.72 -7.68
N THR A 510 16.84 -5.12 -7.74
CA THR A 510 16.66 -3.67 -7.61
C THR A 510 15.57 -3.38 -6.60
N GLU A 511 15.96 -2.95 -5.40
CA GLU A 511 15.05 -2.83 -4.26
C GLU A 511 15.11 -1.42 -3.71
N ILE A 512 13.95 -0.78 -3.55
CA ILE A 512 13.82 0.54 -2.93
C ILE A 512 12.79 0.42 -1.81
N SER A 513 13.17 0.80 -0.59
CA SER A 513 12.23 0.87 0.53
C SER A 513 12.40 2.12 1.39
N ASP A 514 11.32 2.53 2.06
CA ASP A 514 11.34 3.68 2.99
C ASP A 514 11.76 5.00 2.33
N MET A 515 11.40 5.18 1.05
CA MET A 515 11.72 6.38 0.26
C MET A 515 10.47 7.19 -0.06
N LEU A 516 10.63 8.51 -0.14
CA LEU A 516 9.62 9.43 -0.63
C LEU A 516 10.17 10.20 -1.83
N PHE A 517 9.47 10.15 -2.95
CA PHE A 517 9.81 10.91 -4.15
C PHE A 517 8.82 12.07 -4.35
N THR A 518 9.33 13.26 -4.61
CA THR A 518 8.52 14.47 -4.70
C THR A 518 9.16 15.50 -5.62
N THR A 519 8.49 16.63 -5.82
CA THR A 519 8.98 17.77 -6.58
C THR A 519 8.96 19.04 -5.76
N ARG A 520 9.79 20.00 -6.17
CA ARG A 520 9.65 21.41 -5.80
C ARG A 520 9.04 22.15 -6.96
N GLY A 521 7.80 22.61 -6.78
CA GLY A 521 7.00 23.26 -7.80
C GLY A 521 7.45 24.69 -8.16
N PRO A 522 7.07 25.18 -9.36
CA PRO A 522 6.43 24.41 -10.42
C PRO A 522 7.40 23.44 -11.12
N ALA A 523 6.93 22.24 -11.43
CA ALA A 523 7.70 21.22 -12.14
C ALA A 523 6.82 20.43 -13.15
N PRO A 524 6.12 21.11 -14.09
CA PRO A 524 5.19 20.49 -15.04
C PRO A 524 5.84 19.51 -16.02
N GLY A 525 7.17 19.48 -16.13
CA GLY A 525 7.94 18.54 -16.94
C GLY A 525 8.55 17.39 -16.13
N ALA A 526 8.30 17.28 -14.82
CA ALA A 526 8.90 16.21 -14.02
C ALA A 526 8.22 14.86 -14.25
N ILE A 527 8.95 13.88 -14.78
CA ILE A 527 8.62 12.47 -14.58
C ILE A 527 9.33 12.06 -13.28
N ILE A 528 8.60 11.88 -12.19
CA ILE A 528 9.20 11.68 -10.86
C ILE A 528 10.02 10.40 -10.85
N MET A 529 9.49 9.31 -11.41
CA MET A 529 10.24 8.09 -11.62
C MET A 529 9.95 7.43 -12.96
N GLU A 530 11.02 7.07 -13.67
CA GLU A 530 11.01 6.14 -14.79
C GLU A 530 11.67 4.83 -14.32
N TRP A 531 10.93 3.73 -14.39
CA TRP A 531 11.37 2.40 -14.00
C TRP A 531 11.57 1.55 -15.24
N ASN A 532 12.81 1.11 -15.45
CA ASN A 532 13.24 0.26 -16.56
C ASN A 532 13.77 -1.10 -16.09
N ALA A 533 14.23 -1.20 -14.84
CA ALA A 533 14.86 -2.41 -14.31
C ALA A 533 13.96 -3.64 -14.43
N HIS A 534 14.55 -4.75 -14.85
CA HIS A 534 13.88 -6.04 -14.97
C HIS A 534 14.53 -7.07 -14.02
N GLU A 535 13.71 -7.94 -13.45
CA GLU A 535 14.16 -8.99 -12.56
C GLU A 535 15.09 -9.98 -13.27
N PRO A 536 16.14 -10.49 -12.62
CA PRO A 536 16.95 -11.56 -13.17
C PRO A 536 16.15 -12.86 -13.35
N ALA A 537 16.53 -13.67 -14.33
CA ALA A 537 15.91 -14.97 -14.54
C ALA A 537 15.90 -15.84 -13.27
N GLY A 538 14.72 -16.35 -12.89
CA GLY A 538 14.53 -17.21 -11.72
C GLY A 538 14.44 -16.47 -10.38
N GLN A 539 14.40 -15.14 -10.36
CA GLN A 539 14.28 -14.32 -9.16
C GLN A 539 13.04 -13.41 -9.22
N GLN A 540 11.85 -14.02 -9.18
CA GLN A 540 10.57 -13.27 -9.17
C GLN A 540 10.56 -12.21 -8.07
N GLY A 541 10.04 -11.02 -8.37
CA GLY A 541 9.94 -9.91 -7.42
C GLY A 541 11.29 -9.33 -6.98
N ALA A 542 12.38 -9.61 -7.70
CA ALA A 542 13.70 -9.05 -7.41
C ALA A 542 13.82 -7.56 -7.73
N CYS A 543 12.92 -7.02 -8.54
CA CYS A 543 12.77 -5.59 -8.82
C CYS A 543 11.49 -5.09 -8.16
N GLY A 544 11.59 -4.20 -7.17
CA GLY A 544 10.40 -3.74 -6.46
C GLY A 544 10.59 -2.58 -5.49
N MET A 545 9.44 -2.08 -5.02
CA MET A 545 9.33 -1.03 -4.02
C MET A 545 8.40 -1.44 -2.87
N TRP A 546 8.81 -1.13 -1.63
CA TRP A 546 8.03 -1.37 -0.42
C TRP A 546 8.00 -0.11 0.43
N ASP A 547 6.85 0.22 1.02
CA ASP A 547 6.70 1.44 1.84
C ASP A 547 7.32 2.66 1.13
N THR A 548 6.98 2.87 -0.13
CA THR A 548 7.54 3.95 -0.96
C THR A 548 6.43 4.88 -1.43
N ILE A 549 6.65 6.18 -1.27
CA ILE A 549 5.61 7.20 -1.42
C ILE A 549 6.01 8.16 -2.53
N PHE A 550 5.05 8.54 -3.37
CA PHE A 550 5.18 9.67 -4.28
C PHE A 550 4.22 10.74 -3.78
N ARG A 551 4.74 11.71 -3.03
CA ARG A 551 3.95 12.83 -2.49
C ARG A 551 4.15 14.04 -3.39
N ILE A 552 3.15 14.41 -4.18
CA ILE A 552 3.26 15.48 -5.18
C ILE A 552 2.61 16.75 -4.62
N GLY A 553 3.43 17.58 -3.94
CA GLY A 553 3.00 18.81 -3.27
C GLY A 553 2.51 18.62 -1.82
N GLY A 554 1.79 19.61 -1.29
CA GLY A 554 1.04 19.51 -0.03
C GLY A 554 1.86 19.45 1.26
N ALA A 555 3.15 19.78 1.21
CA ALA A 555 4.05 19.70 2.36
C ALA A 555 5.19 20.70 2.26
N ALA A 556 5.85 20.97 3.40
CA ALA A 556 6.99 21.86 3.46
C ALA A 556 8.12 21.41 2.52
N GLY A 557 8.74 22.40 1.86
CA GLY A 557 9.84 22.18 0.91
C GLY A 557 9.39 21.95 -0.55
N THR A 558 8.09 21.72 -0.78
CA THR A 558 7.50 21.50 -2.11
C THR A 558 7.18 22.79 -2.87
N ASN A 559 7.01 23.94 -2.18
CA ASN A 559 6.52 25.19 -2.78
C ASN A 559 5.13 25.04 -3.45
N LEU A 560 4.32 24.14 -2.90
CA LEU A 560 2.99 23.75 -3.37
C LEU A 560 2.08 23.57 -2.15
N GLN A 561 1.91 24.62 -1.34
CA GLN A 561 1.07 24.62 -0.13
C GLN A 561 0.06 25.78 -0.25
N GLU A 562 0.16 26.79 0.63
CA GLU A 562 -0.72 27.97 0.65
C GLU A 562 -0.70 28.79 -0.65
N GLU A 563 0.30 28.58 -1.52
CA GLU A 563 0.35 29.15 -2.87
C GLU A 563 -0.71 28.57 -3.81
N CYS A 564 -1.26 27.39 -3.47
CA CYS A 564 -2.17 26.60 -4.29
C CYS A 564 -3.51 26.31 -3.58
N PRO A 565 -4.23 27.32 -3.05
CA PRO A 565 -5.47 27.08 -2.33
C PRO A 565 -6.55 26.49 -3.26
N ALA A 566 -7.48 25.74 -2.68
CA ALA A 566 -8.61 25.15 -3.41
C ALA A 566 -9.32 26.17 -4.35
N GLY A 567 -9.53 25.73 -5.60
CA GLY A 567 -10.12 26.51 -6.68
C GLY A 567 -9.14 27.41 -7.44
N ASN A 568 -7.86 27.48 -7.05
CA ASN A 568 -6.86 28.26 -7.76
C ASN A 568 -6.36 27.50 -9.00
N LEU A 569 -6.27 28.19 -10.14
CA LEU A 569 -5.81 27.64 -11.43
C LEU A 569 -4.43 28.19 -11.84
N ASP A 570 -3.62 28.68 -10.88
CA ASP A 570 -2.30 29.24 -11.16
C ASP A 570 -1.36 28.14 -11.73
N PRO A 571 -0.76 28.34 -12.91
CA PRO A 571 0.23 27.41 -13.47
C PRO A 571 1.41 27.09 -12.54
N LYS A 572 1.69 27.94 -11.54
CA LYS A 572 2.69 27.64 -10.50
C LYS A 572 2.37 26.40 -9.67
N CYS A 573 1.11 25.96 -9.67
CA CYS A 573 0.64 24.77 -8.98
C CYS A 573 0.78 23.48 -9.81
N GLN A 574 1.36 23.56 -11.02
CA GLN A 574 1.72 22.36 -11.79
C GLN A 574 2.95 21.70 -11.17
N ALA A 575 2.75 20.52 -10.61
CA ALA A 575 3.70 19.85 -9.73
C ALA A 575 4.45 18.70 -10.38
N ALA A 576 3.85 18.01 -11.36
CA ALA A 576 4.51 16.91 -12.08
C ALA A 576 3.87 16.63 -13.44
N PHE A 577 4.66 16.07 -14.34
CA PHE A 577 4.21 15.52 -15.61
C PHE A 577 3.66 14.09 -15.46
N LEU A 578 4.34 13.27 -14.66
CA LEU A 578 4.00 11.85 -14.43
C LEU A 578 4.62 11.40 -13.11
N GLY A 579 3.84 10.71 -12.27
CA GLY A 579 4.31 10.12 -11.02
C GLY A 579 5.27 8.95 -11.26
N LEU A 580 4.75 7.85 -11.82
CA LEU A 580 5.51 6.63 -12.07
C LEU A 580 5.31 6.12 -13.50
N HIS A 581 6.41 5.88 -14.19
CA HIS A 581 6.43 5.28 -15.52
C HIS A 581 7.10 3.91 -15.48
N LEU A 582 6.34 2.83 -15.62
CA LEU A 582 6.89 1.49 -15.86
C LEU A 582 7.05 1.30 -17.36
N THR A 583 8.28 1.33 -17.86
CA THR A 583 8.54 1.23 -19.30
C THR A 583 8.38 -0.21 -19.80
N GLN A 584 8.38 -0.39 -21.13
CA GLN A 584 8.18 -1.69 -21.77
C GLN A 584 9.06 -2.81 -21.21
N SER A 585 10.32 -2.49 -20.91
CA SER A 585 11.31 -3.45 -20.44
C SER A 585 11.23 -3.79 -18.95
N ALA A 586 10.42 -3.07 -18.17
CA ALA A 586 10.39 -3.20 -16.72
C ALA A 586 9.71 -4.48 -16.24
N SER A 587 10.13 -4.96 -15.06
CA SER A 587 9.30 -5.76 -14.16
C SER A 587 9.26 -5.08 -12.79
N ALA A 588 8.16 -5.18 -12.05
CA ALA A 588 8.04 -4.47 -10.77
C ALA A 588 7.13 -5.19 -9.77
N TYR A 589 7.60 -5.34 -8.53
CA TYR A 589 6.79 -5.68 -7.36
C TYR A 589 6.58 -4.43 -6.51
N LEU A 590 5.37 -3.87 -6.52
CA LEU A 590 5.02 -2.63 -5.83
C LEU A 590 4.07 -2.94 -4.69
N GLU A 591 4.52 -2.79 -3.44
CA GLU A 591 3.73 -3.12 -2.25
C GLU A 591 3.51 -1.87 -1.38
N GLY A 592 2.24 -1.52 -1.18
CA GLY A 592 1.84 -0.33 -0.42
C GLY A 592 2.26 1.00 -1.06
N THR A 593 2.63 1.00 -2.35
CA THR A 593 3.09 2.21 -3.04
C THR A 593 1.93 3.19 -3.25
N TRP A 594 2.12 4.45 -2.82
CA TRP A 594 1.12 5.50 -2.91
C TRP A 594 1.59 6.65 -3.81
N VAL A 595 0.88 6.90 -4.91
CA VAL A 595 1.10 8.04 -5.82
C VAL A 595 0.04 9.11 -5.60
N TRP A 596 0.32 10.02 -4.69
CA TRP A 596 -0.63 11.01 -4.20
C TRP A 596 -0.29 12.41 -4.69
N THR A 597 -1.18 12.99 -5.48
CA THR A 597 -1.16 14.44 -5.72
C THR A 597 -1.95 15.13 -4.64
N ALA A 598 -1.30 16.02 -3.91
CA ALA A 598 -1.87 16.53 -2.66
C ALA A 598 -3.20 17.26 -2.88
N ASP A 599 -4.26 16.72 -2.28
CA ASP A 599 -5.58 17.35 -2.22
C ASP A 599 -5.70 18.33 -1.04
N HIS A 600 -4.80 18.23 -0.04
CA HIS A 600 -4.70 19.11 1.11
C HIS A 600 -3.25 19.29 1.61
N ASP A 601 -3.05 20.27 2.49
CA ASP A 601 -1.74 20.56 3.12
C ASP A 601 -1.54 19.76 4.42
N VAL A 602 -0.61 18.79 4.42
CA VAL A 602 -0.33 17.93 5.59
C VAL A 602 0.46 18.63 6.71
N ASP A 603 0.96 19.85 6.46
CA ASP A 603 1.65 20.65 7.48
C ASP A 603 0.78 21.81 7.99
N ASN A 604 -0.45 21.94 7.48
CA ASN A 604 -1.42 22.92 7.93
C ASN A 604 -2.31 22.34 9.04
N VAL A 605 -2.45 23.06 10.16
CA VAL A 605 -3.27 22.62 11.30
C VAL A 605 -4.76 22.42 10.95
N ASN A 606 -5.27 23.07 9.91
CA ASN A 606 -6.65 22.92 9.45
C ASN A 606 -6.78 21.99 8.23
N GLN A 607 -5.70 21.34 7.79
CA GLN A 607 -5.65 20.48 6.59
C GLN A 607 -6.37 21.10 5.39
N THR A 608 -6.05 22.36 5.10
CA THR A 608 -6.75 23.12 4.06
C THR A 608 -6.57 22.45 2.70
N GLN A 609 -7.68 22.26 1.98
CA GLN A 609 -7.68 21.73 0.62
C GLN A 609 -6.88 22.61 -0.35
N LEU A 610 -6.22 21.95 -1.30
CA LEU A 610 -5.33 22.53 -2.29
C LEU A 610 -5.76 22.18 -3.72
N SER A 611 -5.37 23.01 -4.69
CA SER A 611 -5.47 22.74 -6.13
C SER A 611 -4.07 22.57 -6.70
N ILE A 612 -3.55 21.35 -6.65
CA ILE A 612 -2.24 20.97 -7.20
C ILE A 612 -2.46 20.10 -8.42
N PHE A 613 -1.67 20.32 -9.46
CA PHE A 613 -1.85 19.66 -10.75
C PHE A 613 -0.66 18.74 -11.05
N SER A 614 -0.92 17.42 -11.05
CA SER A 614 -0.07 16.41 -11.68
C SER A 614 -0.81 15.84 -12.87
N ALA A 615 -0.18 15.73 -14.05
CA ALA A 615 -0.94 15.29 -15.22
C ALA A 615 -1.33 13.80 -15.14
N ARG A 616 -0.43 12.94 -14.66
CA ARG A 616 -0.55 11.47 -14.76
C ARG A 616 -0.07 10.81 -13.47
N GLY A 617 -0.81 9.82 -12.99
CA GLY A 617 -0.40 9.00 -11.86
C GLY A 617 0.64 7.95 -12.25
N ILE A 618 0.15 6.77 -12.61
CA ILE A 618 0.94 5.60 -13.00
C ILE A 618 0.66 5.27 -14.47
N LEU A 619 1.71 5.27 -15.28
CA LEU A 619 1.71 4.72 -16.64
C LEU A 619 2.50 3.42 -16.63
N SER A 620 1.91 2.33 -17.11
CA SER A 620 2.60 1.07 -17.34
C SER A 620 2.49 0.64 -18.79
N GLU A 621 3.64 0.46 -19.41
CA GLU A 621 3.84 -0.20 -20.70
C GLU A 621 4.57 -1.54 -20.54
N SER A 622 4.89 -1.91 -19.30
CA SER A 622 5.67 -3.09 -18.95
C SER A 622 5.05 -4.36 -19.53
N LEU A 623 5.91 -5.19 -20.13
CA LEU A 623 5.55 -6.55 -20.56
C LEU A 623 5.48 -7.54 -19.39
N GLY A 624 5.77 -7.07 -18.19
CA GLY A 624 5.70 -7.79 -16.94
C GLY A 624 6.88 -8.73 -16.67
N PRO A 625 6.82 -9.45 -15.54
CA PRO A 625 5.69 -9.44 -14.60
C PRO A 625 5.61 -8.15 -13.77
N VAL A 626 4.38 -7.73 -13.47
CA VAL A 626 4.12 -6.63 -12.53
C VAL A 626 3.11 -7.06 -11.49
N TRP A 627 3.42 -6.76 -10.23
CA TRP A 627 2.53 -6.92 -9.08
C TRP A 627 2.31 -5.56 -8.44
N MET A 628 1.05 -5.15 -8.35
CA MET A 628 0.60 -3.96 -7.65
C MET A 628 -0.23 -4.41 -6.44
N ILE A 629 0.43 -4.53 -5.30
CA ILE A 629 -0.11 -5.07 -4.04
C ILE A 629 -0.50 -3.90 -3.14
N GLY A 630 -1.79 -3.61 -3.05
CA GLY A 630 -2.29 -2.49 -2.24
C GLY A 630 -1.77 -1.13 -2.67
N THR A 631 -1.68 -0.89 -3.98
CA THR A 631 -1.22 0.41 -4.51
C THR A 631 -2.37 1.40 -4.60
N ALA A 632 -2.06 2.68 -4.42
CA ALA A 632 -3.01 3.77 -4.63
C ALA A 632 -2.40 4.84 -5.55
N SER A 633 -3.23 5.43 -6.41
CA SER A 633 -2.86 6.60 -7.22
C SER A 633 -4.02 7.58 -7.25
N GLU A 634 -3.78 8.82 -6.86
CA GLU A 634 -4.87 9.76 -6.58
C GLU A 634 -4.60 11.18 -7.09
N HIS A 635 -5.69 11.83 -7.48
CA HIS A 635 -5.79 13.25 -7.80
C HIS A 635 -4.94 13.74 -8.99
N ASN A 636 -4.59 12.84 -9.90
CA ASN A 636 -3.91 13.19 -11.15
C ASN A 636 -4.94 13.62 -12.22
N THR A 637 -4.61 14.64 -13.01
CA THR A 637 -5.52 15.33 -13.93
C THR A 637 -6.10 14.44 -15.03
N LEU A 638 -5.27 13.59 -15.66
CA LEU A 638 -5.68 12.79 -16.81
C LEU A 638 -6.16 11.40 -16.38
N TYR A 639 -5.33 10.70 -15.62
CA TYR A 639 -5.61 9.35 -15.15
C TYR A 639 -4.80 9.01 -13.90
N GLN A 640 -5.34 8.09 -13.10
CA GLN A 640 -4.62 7.51 -11.98
C GLN A 640 -3.77 6.31 -12.42
N TYR A 641 -4.35 5.37 -13.18
CA TYR A 641 -3.64 4.26 -13.82
C TYR A 641 -3.90 4.23 -15.32
N ASN A 642 -2.85 4.12 -16.12
CA ASN A 642 -2.91 3.84 -17.56
C ASN A 642 -2.06 2.60 -17.87
N LEU A 643 -2.70 1.57 -18.44
CA LEU A 643 -2.02 0.38 -18.94
C LEU A 643 -2.08 0.40 -20.47
N HIS A 644 -0.94 0.58 -21.13
CA HIS A 644 -0.86 0.67 -22.58
C HIS A 644 0.10 -0.37 -23.14
N GLN A 645 -0.39 -1.29 -23.97
CA GLN A 645 0.41 -2.42 -24.47
C GLN A 645 1.10 -3.25 -23.38
N ALA A 646 0.61 -3.13 -22.14
CA ALA A 646 1.14 -3.80 -20.97
C ALA A 646 0.77 -5.28 -20.98
N GLN A 647 1.62 -6.11 -20.37
CA GLN A 647 1.36 -7.54 -20.22
C GLN A 647 1.62 -8.04 -18.80
N ASN A 648 0.90 -9.09 -18.42
CA ASN A 648 1.18 -9.89 -17.23
C ASN A 648 1.16 -9.08 -15.91
N HIS A 649 0.02 -8.44 -15.63
CA HIS A 649 -0.18 -7.62 -14.43
C HIS A 649 -1.13 -8.29 -13.45
N TRP A 650 -0.72 -8.36 -12.19
CA TRP A 650 -1.58 -8.63 -11.04
C TRP A 650 -1.76 -7.34 -10.24
N ILE A 651 -3.01 -6.93 -10.02
CA ILE A 651 -3.35 -5.69 -9.32
C ILE A 651 -4.39 -6.02 -8.25
N GLY A 652 -4.06 -5.85 -6.97
CA GLY A 652 -4.98 -6.15 -5.88
C GLY A 652 -4.46 -5.70 -4.51
N PHE A 653 -5.19 -4.88 -3.74
CA PHE A 653 -6.25 -3.96 -4.18
C PHE A 653 -5.63 -2.74 -4.90
N ALA A 654 -6.35 -2.14 -5.86
CA ALA A 654 -6.00 -0.82 -6.39
C ALA A 654 -7.01 0.24 -5.95
N GLN A 655 -6.52 1.39 -5.47
CA GLN A 655 -7.36 2.48 -5.00
C GLN A 655 -7.08 3.79 -5.76
N THR A 656 -8.12 4.58 -6.03
CA THR A 656 -8.02 5.88 -6.71
C THR A 656 -9.06 6.90 -6.25
N GLU A 657 -8.67 8.18 -6.26
CA GLU A 657 -9.56 9.33 -6.18
C GLU A 657 -9.37 10.31 -7.35
N THR A 658 -10.47 10.83 -7.88
CA THR A 658 -10.47 11.96 -8.83
C THR A 658 -10.06 13.26 -8.12
N PRO A 659 -9.26 14.16 -8.74
CA PRO A 659 -8.91 15.43 -8.12
C PRO A 659 -10.13 16.30 -7.82
N TYR A 660 -10.22 16.86 -6.60
CA TYR A 660 -11.44 17.50 -6.09
C TYR A 660 -11.88 18.75 -6.86
N TYR A 661 -10.93 19.39 -7.55
CA TYR A 661 -11.21 20.55 -8.40
C TYR A 661 -11.99 20.17 -9.67
N GLN A 662 -11.91 18.92 -10.14
CA GLN A 662 -12.57 18.54 -11.39
C GLN A 662 -14.09 18.64 -11.25
N PRO A 663 -14.78 19.19 -12.26
CA PRO A 663 -14.32 19.42 -13.64
C PRO A 663 -13.78 20.85 -13.92
N VAL A 664 -13.25 21.58 -12.94
CA VAL A 664 -12.71 22.94 -13.11
C VAL A 664 -11.24 23.02 -12.66
N PRO A 665 -10.26 22.99 -13.59
CA PRO A 665 -10.44 22.79 -15.01
C PRO A 665 -10.74 21.31 -15.31
N ASN A 666 -11.37 21.06 -16.44
CA ASN A 666 -11.56 19.71 -16.94
C ASN A 666 -10.26 19.23 -17.62
N PRO A 667 -9.97 17.92 -17.63
CA PRO A 667 -8.85 17.40 -18.38
C PRO A 667 -8.95 17.76 -19.89
N PRO A 668 -7.83 18.01 -20.57
CA PRO A 668 -6.46 17.83 -20.08
C PRO A 668 -5.89 19.01 -19.28
N ALA A 669 -6.61 20.13 -19.18
CA ALA A 669 -6.08 21.34 -18.57
C ALA A 669 -5.74 21.12 -17.07
N PRO A 670 -4.65 21.73 -16.56
CA PRO A 670 -3.81 22.74 -17.22
C PRO A 670 -2.76 22.21 -18.20
N PHE A 671 -2.68 20.89 -18.39
CA PHE A 671 -1.73 20.23 -19.29
C PHE A 671 -2.27 20.08 -20.71
N ARG A 672 -1.39 19.68 -21.62
CA ARG A 672 -1.70 19.22 -22.98
C ARG A 672 -1.72 17.70 -23.01
N LEU A 673 -2.35 17.16 -24.05
CA LEU A 673 -2.24 15.73 -24.35
C LEU A 673 -0.92 15.46 -25.08
N HIS A 674 -0.24 14.42 -24.65
CA HIS A 674 1.02 13.91 -25.18
C HIS A 674 0.80 12.48 -25.69
N PRO A 675 0.63 12.29 -27.01
CA PRO A 675 0.45 10.96 -27.61
C PRO A 675 1.58 9.99 -27.30
N GLU A 676 2.80 10.49 -27.07
CA GLU A 676 3.98 9.70 -26.71
C GLU A 676 3.92 9.10 -25.29
N TYR A 677 3.02 9.57 -24.43
CA TYR A 677 2.72 8.98 -23.11
C TYR A 677 1.33 8.34 -23.09
N HIS A 678 0.81 8.03 -24.27
CA HIS A 678 -0.44 7.28 -24.46
C HIS A 678 -1.63 7.87 -23.72
N ASP A 679 -1.70 9.20 -23.69
CA ASP A 679 -2.81 9.89 -23.06
C ASP A 679 -4.15 9.51 -23.71
N PRO A 680 -5.23 9.48 -22.91
CA PRO A 680 -6.57 9.28 -23.44
C PRO A 680 -6.89 10.25 -24.57
N HIS A 681 -7.26 9.71 -25.74
CA HIS A 681 -7.35 10.46 -27.00
C HIS A 681 -8.32 11.64 -26.99
N SER A 682 -9.32 11.67 -26.09
CA SER A 682 -10.28 12.76 -25.99
C SER A 682 -11.00 12.76 -24.63
N TYR A 683 -11.18 13.96 -24.08
CA TYR A 683 -12.03 14.27 -22.92
C TYR A 683 -13.31 15.03 -23.34
N ALA A 684 -13.75 14.88 -24.59
CA ALA A 684 -14.93 15.61 -25.09
C ALA A 684 -16.24 15.27 -24.34
N ASN A 685 -16.37 14.03 -23.86
CA ASN A 685 -17.54 13.54 -23.12
C ASN A 685 -17.21 13.12 -21.68
N GLN A 686 -15.95 13.22 -21.28
CA GLN A 686 -15.44 12.85 -19.96
C GLN A 686 -14.81 14.10 -19.35
N THR A 687 -15.35 14.59 -18.24
CA THR A 687 -14.93 15.86 -17.62
C THR A 687 -13.95 15.67 -16.47
N ASP A 688 -13.59 14.43 -16.18
CA ASP A 688 -12.89 14.00 -14.98
C ASP A 688 -11.83 12.95 -15.34
N ALA A 689 -10.85 12.74 -14.47
CA ALA A 689 -9.75 11.82 -14.68
C ALA A 689 -10.23 10.36 -14.74
N TRP A 690 -9.59 9.53 -15.56
CA TRP A 690 -9.82 8.08 -15.50
C TRP A 690 -9.18 7.50 -14.25
N ALA A 691 -9.87 6.63 -13.52
CA ALA A 691 -9.23 5.85 -12.48
C ALA A 691 -8.30 4.80 -13.09
N ILE A 692 -8.83 3.99 -14.00
CA ILE A 692 -8.06 2.98 -14.74
C ILE A 692 -8.41 3.07 -16.22
N TYR A 693 -7.40 3.22 -17.07
CA TYR A 693 -7.51 3.31 -18.52
C TYR A 693 -6.67 2.21 -19.17
N VAL A 694 -7.28 1.27 -19.89
CA VAL A 694 -6.58 0.10 -20.44
C VAL A 694 -6.67 0.03 -21.95
N ARG A 695 -5.50 0.02 -22.61
CA ARG A 695 -5.35 0.00 -24.06
C ARG A 695 -4.41 -1.11 -24.49
N GLU A 696 -4.85 -1.90 -25.46
CA GLU A 696 -4.07 -2.94 -26.13
C GLU A 696 -3.27 -3.83 -25.16
N SER A 697 -3.81 -4.15 -23.97
CA SER A 697 -3.05 -4.83 -22.90
C SER A 697 -3.53 -6.26 -22.64
N TRP A 698 -2.63 -7.18 -22.28
CA TRP A 698 -2.96 -8.62 -22.18
C TRP A 698 -2.53 -9.27 -20.87
N GLY A 699 -3.32 -10.24 -20.39
CA GLY A 699 -3.04 -10.88 -19.10
C GLY A 699 -3.05 -9.90 -17.92
N VAL A 700 -4.04 -9.01 -17.88
CA VAL A 700 -4.25 -8.08 -16.76
C VAL A 700 -5.38 -8.63 -15.88
N THR A 701 -5.11 -8.79 -14.59
CA THR A 701 -6.12 -9.14 -13.60
C THR A 701 -6.16 -8.06 -12.53
N VAL A 702 -7.33 -7.43 -12.39
CA VAL A 702 -7.68 -6.51 -11.30
C VAL A 702 -8.53 -7.30 -10.30
N PHE A 703 -7.98 -7.56 -9.11
CA PHE A 703 -8.59 -8.37 -8.07
C PHE A 703 -8.76 -7.51 -6.82
N GLY A 704 -9.90 -6.81 -6.76
CA GLY A 704 -10.15 -5.74 -5.80
C GLY A 704 -9.76 -4.37 -6.38
N ALA A 705 -10.74 -3.49 -6.54
CA ALA A 705 -10.51 -2.10 -6.90
C ALA A 705 -11.51 -1.16 -6.23
N GLY A 706 -11.05 0.04 -5.85
CA GLY A 706 -11.82 1.08 -5.17
C GLY A 706 -11.63 2.40 -5.87
N LEU A 707 -12.58 2.77 -6.71
CA LEU A 707 -12.44 3.89 -7.64
C LEU A 707 -13.46 4.99 -7.31
N TYR A 708 -12.98 6.09 -6.73
CA TYR A 708 -13.85 7.06 -6.07
C TYR A 708 -13.82 8.43 -6.76
N ASN A 709 -14.99 9.04 -6.82
CA ASN A 709 -15.10 10.48 -7.02
C ASN A 709 -16.09 11.06 -6.00
N PHE A 710 -15.57 11.91 -5.12
CA PHE A 710 -16.34 12.54 -4.05
C PHE A 710 -16.88 13.93 -4.39
N PHE A 711 -16.37 14.57 -5.44
CA PHE A 711 -16.51 16.00 -5.64
C PHE A 711 -16.88 16.39 -7.07
N LYS A 712 -17.55 17.54 -7.17
CA LYS A 712 -17.53 18.39 -8.37
C LYS A 712 -17.11 19.79 -7.98
N ASN A 713 -15.87 20.17 -8.31
CA ASN A 713 -15.32 21.48 -7.97
C ASN A 713 -15.49 21.79 -6.47
N TYR A 714 -14.96 20.90 -5.63
CA TYR A 714 -15.00 20.96 -4.16
C TYR A 714 -16.38 20.89 -3.49
N THR A 715 -17.46 20.61 -4.23
CA THR A 715 -18.77 20.32 -3.64
C THR A 715 -19.12 18.84 -3.72
N GLN A 716 -19.84 18.33 -2.72
CA GLN A 716 -20.19 16.90 -2.59
C GLN A 716 -21.67 16.60 -2.90
N ASP A 717 -22.45 17.59 -3.39
CA ASP A 717 -23.87 17.42 -3.70
C ASP A 717 -24.14 16.27 -4.69
N CYS A 718 -23.15 15.97 -5.54
CA CYS A 718 -23.18 14.90 -6.55
C CYS A 718 -23.16 13.48 -5.96
N LEU A 719 -22.78 13.30 -4.69
CA LEU A 719 -22.81 11.99 -4.04
C LEU A 719 -24.23 11.49 -3.81
N ALA A 720 -25.19 12.39 -3.58
CA ALA A 720 -26.58 12.03 -3.28
C ALA A 720 -27.29 11.29 -4.42
N ASN A 721 -26.76 11.36 -5.64
CA ASN A 721 -27.31 10.71 -6.82
C ASN A 721 -26.25 9.95 -7.64
N THR A 722 -25.05 9.73 -7.11
CA THR A 722 -23.96 9.00 -7.77
C THR A 722 -23.59 9.60 -9.14
N THR A 723 -23.46 10.94 -9.20
CA THR A 723 -23.17 11.67 -10.45
C THR A 723 -21.95 12.58 -10.37
N CYS A 724 -21.01 12.35 -9.45
CA CYS A 724 -19.76 13.12 -9.37
C CYS A 724 -18.91 12.93 -10.63
N GLN A 725 -18.93 11.73 -11.21
CA GLN A 725 -18.31 11.42 -12.49
C GLN A 725 -19.22 10.53 -13.35
N THR A 726 -19.03 10.57 -14.67
CA THR A 726 -19.85 9.75 -15.58
C THR A 726 -19.27 8.35 -15.69
N ASP A 727 -18.03 8.21 -16.15
CA ASP A 727 -17.33 6.93 -16.34
C ASP A 727 -16.01 6.94 -15.56
N VAL A 728 -15.56 5.82 -14.98
CA VAL A 728 -14.34 5.81 -14.13
C VAL A 728 -13.28 4.78 -14.53
N PHE A 729 -13.69 3.64 -15.09
CA PHE A 729 -12.80 2.60 -15.61
C PHE A 729 -13.14 2.37 -17.09
N ASP A 730 -12.17 2.48 -17.99
CA ASP A 730 -12.34 2.22 -19.42
C ASP A 730 -11.42 1.09 -19.94
N VAL A 731 -11.97 0.19 -20.76
CA VAL A 731 -11.23 -0.86 -21.48
C VAL A 731 -11.60 -0.89 -22.97
N ASP A 732 -10.61 -0.92 -23.85
CA ASP A 732 -10.77 -0.93 -25.32
C ASP A 732 -11.20 -2.29 -25.93
N ASP A 733 -11.27 -2.42 -27.26
CA ASP A 733 -11.63 -3.68 -27.94
C ASP A 733 -10.57 -4.79 -27.85
N ALA A 734 -9.30 -4.44 -27.70
CA ALA A 734 -8.16 -5.33 -27.91
C ALA A 734 -7.66 -6.00 -26.62
N SER A 735 -7.87 -5.36 -25.47
CA SER A 735 -7.30 -5.81 -24.20
C SER A 735 -7.96 -7.08 -23.66
N THR A 736 -7.20 -7.90 -22.93
CA THR A 736 -7.73 -9.02 -22.14
C THR A 736 -7.56 -8.71 -20.66
N VAL A 737 -8.60 -8.12 -20.07
CA VAL A 737 -8.67 -7.74 -18.66
C VAL A 737 -9.74 -8.60 -17.98
N GLN A 738 -9.47 -9.02 -16.75
CA GLN A 738 -10.49 -9.58 -15.86
C GLN A 738 -10.58 -8.70 -14.61
N ILE A 739 -11.81 -8.46 -14.16
CA ILE A 739 -12.08 -7.55 -13.05
C ILE A 739 -12.92 -8.28 -12.01
N TYR A 740 -12.45 -8.30 -10.78
CA TYR A 740 -13.11 -8.91 -9.63
C TYR A 740 -13.22 -7.88 -8.52
N SER A 741 -14.36 -7.83 -7.85
CA SER A 741 -14.61 -6.92 -6.73
C SER A 741 -14.31 -5.45 -7.08
N LEU A 742 -14.92 -4.97 -8.16
CA LEU A 742 -14.83 -3.56 -8.57
C LEU A 742 -15.83 -2.74 -7.77
N THR A 743 -15.31 -1.92 -6.87
CA THR A 743 -16.06 -1.00 -6.04
C THR A 743 -15.84 0.43 -6.53
N THR A 744 -16.93 1.20 -6.62
CA THR A 744 -16.88 2.62 -7.01
C THR A 744 -17.72 3.49 -6.08
N VAL A 745 -17.39 4.78 -6.02
CA VAL A 745 -18.15 5.79 -5.29
C VAL A 745 -18.39 7.00 -6.20
N GLY A 746 -19.62 7.52 -6.20
CA GLY A 746 -19.96 8.78 -6.86
C GLY A 746 -19.89 8.77 -8.39
N THR A 747 -19.81 7.60 -9.02
CA THR A 747 -19.72 7.46 -10.49
C THR A 747 -20.96 6.83 -11.09
N THR A 748 -21.49 7.37 -12.18
CA THR A 748 -22.69 6.81 -12.85
C THR A 748 -22.43 5.44 -13.49
N TYR A 749 -21.28 5.24 -14.13
CA TYR A 749 -20.88 3.98 -14.74
C TYR A 749 -19.54 3.50 -14.20
N GLN A 750 -19.56 2.32 -13.60
CA GLN A 750 -18.39 1.69 -13.00
C GLN A 750 -17.38 1.23 -14.05
N LEU A 751 -17.86 0.89 -15.25
CA LEU A 751 -17.04 0.38 -16.35
C LEU A 751 -17.61 0.82 -17.70
N ASP A 752 -16.74 1.38 -18.54
CA ASP A 752 -16.93 1.58 -19.97
C ASP A 752 -16.14 0.52 -20.76
N VAL A 753 -16.80 -0.06 -21.76
CA VAL A 753 -16.19 -1.01 -22.69
C VAL A 753 -16.39 -0.48 -24.10
N ARG A 754 -15.28 -0.02 -24.72
CA ARG A 754 -15.22 0.42 -26.12
C ARG A 754 -15.95 1.75 -26.39
N GLY A 755 -15.84 2.70 -25.47
CA GLY A 755 -16.58 3.97 -25.50
C GLY A 755 -18.09 3.77 -25.34
N ARG A 756 -18.48 2.70 -24.65
CA ARG A 756 -19.88 2.36 -24.34
C ARG A 756 -19.97 2.02 -22.86
N PRO A 757 -20.80 2.75 -22.10
CA PRO A 757 -21.07 2.41 -20.72
C PRO A 757 -21.60 0.99 -20.59
N ALA A 758 -20.93 0.16 -19.79
CA ALA A 758 -21.23 -1.26 -19.64
C ALA A 758 -21.87 -1.58 -18.29
N ILE A 759 -21.43 -0.97 -17.19
CA ILE A 759 -21.95 -1.27 -15.85
C ILE A 759 -22.44 0.01 -15.19
N ASN A 760 -23.76 0.17 -15.04
CA ASN A 760 -24.33 1.26 -14.25
C ASN A 760 -24.16 0.99 -12.75
N ALA A 761 -23.72 1.99 -11.99
CA ALA A 761 -23.44 1.86 -10.56
C ALA A 761 -24.71 1.53 -9.75
N THR A 762 -25.85 2.15 -10.08
CA THR A 762 -27.12 1.95 -9.34
C THR A 762 -27.68 0.52 -9.42
N ALA A 763 -27.18 -0.32 -10.34
CA ALA A 763 -27.50 -1.74 -10.41
C ALA A 763 -26.75 -2.57 -9.33
N ASN A 764 -25.81 -1.96 -8.62
CA ASN A 764 -24.82 -2.60 -7.75
C ASN A 764 -24.66 -1.93 -6.39
N SER A 765 -25.65 -1.15 -5.95
CA SER A 765 -25.53 -0.38 -4.71
C SER A 765 -25.41 -1.26 -3.46
N GLU A 766 -24.39 -0.99 -2.65
CA GLU A 766 -24.07 -1.68 -1.40
C GLU A 766 -23.65 -0.67 -0.32
N GLY A 767 -24.61 -0.09 0.39
CA GLY A 767 -24.30 0.90 1.41
C GLY A 767 -23.92 2.25 0.80
N PHE A 768 -22.69 2.71 1.02
CA PHE A 768 -22.20 4.00 0.54
C PHE A 768 -21.63 3.91 -0.89
N GLN A 769 -21.10 2.74 -1.24
CA GLN A 769 -20.46 2.42 -2.49
C GLN A 769 -21.36 1.56 -3.40
N ASP A 770 -20.92 1.35 -4.63
CA ASP A 770 -21.48 0.39 -5.57
C ASP A 770 -20.43 -0.67 -5.92
N THR A 771 -20.80 -1.96 -6.02
CA THR A 771 -19.84 -3.05 -6.26
C THR A 771 -20.27 -4.01 -7.38
N ALA A 772 -19.51 -4.06 -8.47
CA ALA A 772 -19.57 -5.16 -9.43
C ALA A 772 -18.61 -6.30 -9.03
N THR A 773 -19.17 -7.46 -8.66
CA THR A 773 -18.40 -8.61 -8.16
C THR A 773 -17.47 -9.20 -9.22
N LEU A 774 -17.94 -9.27 -10.47
CA LEU A 774 -17.22 -9.91 -11.56
C LEU A 774 -17.55 -9.22 -12.88
N TRP A 775 -16.53 -8.91 -13.67
CA TRP A 775 -16.67 -8.64 -15.09
C TRP A 775 -15.68 -9.46 -15.90
N GLN A 776 -16.18 -10.07 -16.97
CA GLN A 776 -15.38 -10.78 -17.96
C GLN A 776 -15.69 -10.28 -19.36
N ARG A 777 -14.68 -10.28 -20.23
CA ARG A 777 -14.88 -9.81 -21.60
C ARG A 777 -15.78 -10.73 -22.43
N TRP A 778 -15.58 -12.04 -22.30
CA TRP A 778 -16.26 -13.07 -23.08
C TRP A 778 -16.97 -14.03 -22.15
N GLU A 779 -18.09 -14.60 -22.62
CA GLU A 779 -18.75 -15.68 -21.91
C GLU A 779 -17.83 -16.91 -22.01
N MET A 780 -17.23 -17.30 -20.90
CA MET A 780 -16.43 -18.51 -20.84
C MET A 780 -17.36 -19.69 -20.53
N GLU A 781 -17.37 -20.71 -21.40
CA GLU A 781 -18.06 -21.96 -21.11
C GLU A 781 -17.44 -22.59 -19.84
N LEU A 782 -18.31 -22.94 -18.88
CA LEU A 782 -17.94 -23.55 -17.59
C LEU A 782 -17.43 -24.99 -17.74
#